data_AF-A0A7U3Q3W0-F1
#
_entry.id   AF-A0A7U3Q3W0-F1
#
_cell.length_a   1.000
_cell.length_b   1.000
_cell.length_c   1.000
_cell.angle_alpha   90.00
_cell.angle_beta   90.00
_cell.angle_gamma   90.00
#
_symmetry.space_group_name_H-M   'P 1'
#
loop_
_entity.id
_entity.type
_entity.pdbx_description
1 polymer ?
#
loop_
_entity_poly.entity_id
_entity_poly.type
_entity_poly.pdbx_seq_one_letter_code
_entity_poly.pdbx_strand_id
1 'polypeptide(L)'
;MRIPKINIPKKYLKIGAWVLGVFLIICVVLGAVAYSKREALLKKMVAKAIAKADRDYGLEVKIGTAGFTGLSTVKMTAISVVPKERDTLSHIGELSVGVKLFPLLFGNVKLSEVKMKDGFVSIVLKDSTTNIDFILKRKKKDSTENSGKSNLSEIASNLLNQVLYKIPDDLDVKNLVFKLNDNDTAKLNFATVATIDGGDLKSTINVNEGEATWHVDGYVDPGSKQLKFTAYADGKKLELPYLNNKLHAKISFDTLETELKNAGYSGDDYKISGSWSVKNMLLNQPRIASNDIIVKNAKLDAVVLVGPNYVALDSSSTAYLKNAEIHPYVKYTLGKNKIYELKVNADEQDAQAVLDAFPQGLFESLDGLKVAGKVKYNLNFYLDTAIPDSVRFSSTLTPVNFKILRWGKTNLQKINAPFVYTPYEYGKPMRDITIGPSNPNFTPLSSISKNFINAVLTAEDPSFYTHNGFVEESIRKSIAVNFKEKKFKRGGSTISMQLVKNVYLSRQKTLARKAEEILIVWLIEHNHLVSKQRMLEVYFNIMELGQNIYGIGEASRYYFGKRPADLTIGDGLFLASIVPKPKASMYKFMADGSLKPYMFNYFRFMGNIMARRGLTPADTSGYGFYNVRLREGLRQYLAPDTAVIDTTAFDDEEDGMPVVIMQDKNKNLFDRIFGNGSKKDTATSKTADTVKSKKQLRQERREQKRRERENGG
;
A
#
# COMPACT_ATOMS: atom_id res chain seq x y z
N MET A 1 24.93 -50.37 7.14
CA MET A 1 25.23 -50.78 5.74
C MET A 1 26.71 -51.16 5.65
N ARG A 2 27.03 -52.42 5.35
CA ARG A 2 28.40 -52.87 5.06
C ARG A 2 28.75 -52.44 3.63
N ILE A 3 29.74 -51.55 3.49
CA ILE A 3 30.28 -51.15 2.19
C ILE A 3 30.90 -52.41 1.54
N PRO A 4 30.59 -52.75 0.27
CA PRO A 4 31.18 -53.91 -0.38
C PRO A 4 32.69 -53.70 -0.54
N LYS A 5 33.50 -54.69 -0.15
CA LYS A 5 34.95 -54.71 -0.42
C LYS A 5 35.15 -54.91 -1.93
N ILE A 6 35.32 -53.82 -2.65
CA ILE A 6 35.75 -53.84 -4.05
C ILE A 6 37.22 -54.27 -4.07
N ASN A 7 37.51 -55.47 -4.58
CA ASN A 7 38.88 -55.98 -4.69
C ASN A 7 39.49 -55.51 -6.02
N ILE A 8 40.06 -54.30 -6.03
CA ILE A 8 40.67 -53.71 -7.24
C ILE A 8 42.03 -54.39 -7.50
N PRO A 9 42.25 -55.01 -8.69
CA PRO A 9 43.53 -55.64 -9.00
C PRO A 9 44.68 -54.63 -8.98
N LYS A 10 45.84 -54.99 -8.38
CA LYS A 10 47.03 -54.11 -8.22
C LYS A 10 47.49 -53.42 -9.51
N LYS A 11 47.24 -54.03 -10.68
CA LYS A 11 47.54 -53.45 -12.01
C LYS A 11 46.74 -52.18 -12.30
N TYR A 12 45.44 -52.16 -11.98
CA TYR A 12 44.59 -50.99 -12.18
C TYR A 12 44.85 -49.89 -11.14
N LEU A 13 45.29 -50.26 -9.93
CA LEU A 13 45.79 -49.31 -8.93
C LEU A 13 47.08 -48.60 -9.40
N LYS A 14 48.03 -49.33 -10.01
CA LYS A 14 49.24 -48.74 -10.59
C LYS A 14 48.95 -47.85 -11.80
N ILE A 15 48.07 -48.28 -12.70
CA ILE A 15 47.63 -47.47 -13.86
C ILE A 15 46.90 -46.22 -13.38
N GLY A 16 45.98 -46.36 -12.41
CA GLY A 16 45.28 -45.25 -11.78
C GLY A 16 46.25 -44.26 -11.13
N ALA A 17 47.25 -44.74 -10.38
CA ALA A 17 48.28 -43.88 -9.78
C ALA A 17 49.14 -43.16 -10.83
N TRP A 18 49.48 -43.81 -11.95
CA TRP A 18 50.23 -43.19 -13.04
C TRP A 18 49.40 -42.13 -13.78
N VAL A 19 48.14 -42.43 -14.08
CA VAL A 19 47.19 -41.48 -14.69
C VAL A 19 46.99 -40.27 -13.78
N LEU A 20 46.81 -40.51 -12.48
CA LEU A 20 46.64 -39.46 -11.47
C LEU A 20 47.93 -38.64 -11.31
N GLY A 21 49.10 -39.27 -11.35
CA GLY A 21 50.42 -38.61 -11.33
C GLY A 21 50.67 -37.74 -12.55
N VAL A 22 50.42 -38.25 -13.76
CA VAL A 22 50.54 -37.48 -15.02
C VAL A 22 49.54 -36.32 -15.05
N PHE A 23 48.29 -36.56 -14.63
CA PHE A 23 47.28 -35.52 -14.51
C PHE A 23 47.73 -34.42 -13.54
N LEU A 24 48.30 -34.79 -12.39
CA LEU A 24 48.78 -33.84 -11.38
C LEU A 24 49.96 -33.02 -11.92
N ILE A 25 50.90 -33.63 -12.67
CA ILE A 25 51.99 -32.92 -13.35
C ILE A 25 51.44 -31.92 -14.38
N ILE A 26 50.48 -32.34 -15.22
CA ILE A 26 49.84 -31.46 -16.20
C ILE A 26 49.14 -30.29 -15.50
N CYS A 27 48.41 -30.54 -14.41
CA CYS A 27 47.77 -29.48 -13.62
C CYS A 27 48.79 -28.51 -13.02
N VAL A 28 49.94 -28.99 -12.54
CA VAL A 28 51.02 -28.15 -12.01
C VAL A 28 51.64 -27.29 -13.11
N VAL A 29 51.94 -27.87 -14.28
CA VAL A 29 52.51 -27.14 -15.43
C VAL A 29 51.52 -26.09 -15.95
N LEU A 30 50.26 -26.47 -16.17
CA LEU A 30 49.21 -25.53 -16.59
C LEU A 30 48.99 -24.44 -15.53
N GLY A 31 49.02 -24.80 -14.25
CA GLY A 31 48.94 -23.85 -13.13
C GLY A 31 50.10 -22.85 -13.12
N ALA A 32 51.33 -23.32 -13.33
CA ALA A 32 52.52 -22.47 -13.40
C ALA A 32 52.47 -21.50 -14.60
N VAL A 33 52.03 -21.98 -15.76
CA VAL A 33 51.82 -21.14 -16.96
C VAL A 33 50.74 -20.09 -16.70
N ALA A 34 49.59 -20.50 -16.15
CA ALA A 34 48.50 -19.59 -15.81
C ALA A 34 48.96 -18.53 -14.78
N TYR A 35 49.70 -18.95 -13.76
CA TYR A 35 50.29 -18.06 -12.75
C TYR A 35 51.27 -17.06 -13.36
N SER A 36 52.15 -17.49 -14.27
CA SER A 36 53.09 -16.60 -14.96
C SER A 36 52.39 -15.57 -15.85
N LYS A 37 51.30 -15.95 -16.52
CA LYS A 37 50.57 -15.08 -17.46
C LYS A 37 49.50 -14.19 -16.83
N ARG A 38 49.14 -14.41 -15.57
CA ARG A 38 48.00 -13.75 -14.91
C ARG A 38 48.08 -12.23 -14.89
N GLU A 39 49.27 -11.64 -14.72
CA GLU A 39 49.43 -10.18 -14.66
C GLU A 39 49.13 -9.52 -16.01
N ALA A 40 49.63 -10.11 -17.10
CA ALA A 40 49.35 -9.64 -18.44
C ALA A 40 47.84 -9.79 -18.78
N LEU A 41 47.23 -10.88 -18.33
CA LEU A 41 45.79 -11.10 -18.48
C LEU A 41 44.97 -10.07 -17.68
N LEU A 42 45.35 -9.80 -16.43
CA LEU A 42 44.69 -8.81 -15.58
C LEU A 42 44.72 -7.42 -16.23
N LYS A 43 45.89 -6.96 -16.69
CA LYS A 43 46.00 -5.66 -17.38
C LYS A 43 45.07 -5.56 -18.59
N LYS A 44 45.04 -6.62 -19.41
CA LYS A 44 44.13 -6.68 -20.58
C LYS A 44 42.66 -6.67 -20.18
N MET A 45 42.31 -7.39 -19.12
CA MET A 45 40.93 -7.48 -18.61
C MET A 45 40.47 -6.17 -17.98
N VAL A 46 41.33 -5.50 -17.20
CA VAL A 46 41.07 -4.18 -16.61
C VAL A 46 40.86 -3.14 -17.73
N ALA A 47 41.74 -3.10 -18.73
CA ALA A 47 41.58 -2.19 -19.86
C ALA A 47 40.27 -2.45 -20.62
N LYS A 48 39.91 -3.71 -20.84
CA LYS A 48 38.64 -4.10 -21.46
C LYS A 48 37.43 -3.70 -20.60
N ALA A 49 37.53 -3.81 -19.27
CA ALA A 49 36.47 -3.42 -18.35
C ALA A 49 36.27 -1.89 -18.33
N ILE A 50 37.36 -1.11 -18.29
CA ILE A 50 37.32 0.36 -18.37
C ILE A 50 36.68 0.80 -19.69
N ALA A 51 37.14 0.25 -20.83
CA ALA A 51 36.57 0.56 -22.15
C ALA A 51 35.09 0.18 -22.26
N LYS A 52 34.69 -0.93 -21.63
CA LYS A 52 33.28 -1.34 -21.56
C LYS A 52 32.45 -0.39 -20.69
N ALA A 53 32.99 0.04 -19.54
CA ALA A 53 32.33 0.98 -18.64
C ALA A 53 32.07 2.32 -19.33
N ASP A 54 33.06 2.82 -20.08
CA ASP A 54 32.90 4.03 -20.88
C ASP A 54 31.85 3.85 -22.00
N ARG A 55 31.99 2.80 -22.82
CA ARG A 55 31.11 2.58 -23.97
C ARG A 55 29.67 2.27 -23.58
N ASP A 56 29.46 1.38 -22.61
CA ASP A 56 28.12 0.85 -22.32
C ASP A 56 27.37 1.71 -21.30
N TYR A 57 28.07 2.49 -20.47
CA TYR A 57 27.50 3.26 -19.35
C TYR A 57 27.96 4.73 -19.29
N GLY A 58 28.90 5.16 -20.13
CA GLY A 58 29.41 6.54 -20.11
C GLY A 58 30.22 6.87 -18.85
N LEU A 59 30.95 5.89 -18.31
CA LEU A 59 31.75 6.03 -17.09
C LEU A 59 33.23 6.18 -17.42
N GLU A 60 33.82 7.30 -16.99
CA GLU A 60 35.28 7.47 -16.93
C GLU A 60 35.80 6.79 -15.67
N VAL A 61 36.45 5.63 -15.85
CA VAL A 61 37.03 4.85 -14.76
C VAL A 61 38.56 4.98 -14.81
N LYS A 62 39.15 5.49 -13.73
CA LYS A 62 40.61 5.56 -13.53
C LYS A 62 41.02 4.58 -12.44
N ILE A 63 42.12 3.87 -12.66
CA ILE A 63 42.73 2.96 -11.68
C ILE A 63 44.23 3.24 -11.74
N GLY A 64 44.85 3.61 -10.61
CA GLY A 64 46.27 3.95 -10.55
C GLY A 64 47.15 2.72 -10.78
N THR A 65 47.03 1.73 -9.89
CA THR A 65 47.70 0.44 -10.04
C THR A 65 46.70 -0.71 -9.87
N ALA A 66 46.94 -1.81 -10.57
CA ALA A 66 46.21 -3.07 -10.42
C ALA A 66 47.20 -4.23 -10.56
N GLY A 67 47.19 -5.16 -9.62
CA GLY A 67 48.09 -6.33 -9.62
C GLY A 67 47.60 -7.42 -8.71
N PHE A 68 48.13 -8.63 -8.85
CA PHE A 68 47.82 -9.73 -7.95
C PHE A 68 48.65 -9.65 -6.66
N THR A 69 47.99 -9.90 -5.53
CA THR A 69 48.60 -10.20 -4.23
C THR A 69 48.27 -11.64 -3.88
N GLY A 70 49.26 -12.51 -3.72
CA GLY A 70 49.02 -13.95 -3.49
C GLY A 70 48.55 -14.68 -4.75
N LEU A 71 47.70 -15.72 -4.62
CA LEU A 71 47.26 -16.59 -5.73
C LEU A 71 46.04 -16.06 -6.50
N SER A 72 45.04 -15.51 -5.80
CA SER A 72 43.73 -15.15 -6.37
C SER A 72 43.19 -13.79 -5.95
N THR A 73 43.97 -12.97 -5.25
CA THR A 73 43.56 -11.62 -4.84
C THR A 73 44.13 -10.58 -5.78
N VAL A 74 43.27 -9.66 -6.21
CA VAL A 74 43.64 -8.50 -7.02
C VAL A 74 43.57 -7.26 -6.14
N LYS A 75 44.68 -6.54 -6.01
CA LYS A 75 44.77 -5.25 -5.34
C LYS A 75 44.78 -4.13 -6.37
N MET A 76 43.96 -3.13 -6.13
CA MET A 76 43.81 -1.92 -6.95
C MET A 76 43.93 -0.68 -6.07
N THR A 77 44.53 0.39 -6.61
CA THR A 77 44.71 1.66 -5.90
C THR A 77 44.22 2.84 -6.71
N ALA A 78 43.85 3.92 -6.01
CA ALA A 78 43.40 5.19 -6.59
C ALA A 78 42.31 5.00 -7.66
N ILE A 79 41.25 4.26 -7.31
CA ILE A 79 40.12 4.03 -8.20
C ILE A 79 39.26 5.30 -8.19
N SER A 80 38.86 5.77 -9.36
CA SER A 80 37.90 6.85 -9.52
C SER A 80 36.88 6.50 -10.60
N VAL A 81 35.61 6.73 -10.31
CA VAL A 81 34.50 6.51 -11.25
C VAL A 81 33.74 7.82 -11.39
N VAL A 82 33.80 8.40 -12.58
CA VAL A 82 33.15 9.67 -12.92
C VAL A 82 32.25 9.44 -14.14
N PRO A 83 30.92 9.56 -14.01
CA PRO A 83 30.05 9.57 -15.18
C PRO A 83 30.31 10.82 -16.02
N LYS A 84 30.29 10.68 -17.35
CA LYS A 84 30.52 11.81 -18.27
C LYS A 84 29.56 12.97 -17.98
N GLU A 85 30.13 14.18 -17.92
CA GLU A 85 29.40 15.44 -17.66
C GLU A 85 28.61 15.44 -16.34
N ARG A 86 29.03 14.65 -15.35
CA ARG A 86 28.39 14.56 -14.03
C ARG A 86 29.44 14.61 -12.92
N ASP A 87 28.97 14.84 -11.70
CA ASP A 87 29.82 14.80 -10.51
C ASP A 87 30.37 13.39 -10.26
N THR A 88 31.58 13.34 -9.67
CA THR A 88 32.26 12.12 -9.27
C THR A 88 31.32 11.19 -8.48
N LEU A 89 31.13 9.98 -8.96
CA LEU A 89 30.29 8.98 -8.31
C LEU A 89 31.04 8.28 -7.18
N SER A 90 32.29 7.90 -7.42
CA SER A 90 33.07 7.18 -6.41
C SER A 90 34.56 7.43 -6.51
N HIS A 91 35.23 7.39 -5.37
CA HIS A 91 36.68 7.32 -5.23
C HIS A 91 37.02 6.22 -4.22
N ILE A 92 38.04 5.40 -4.47
CA ILE A 92 38.52 4.39 -3.53
C ILE A 92 40.04 4.45 -3.49
N GLY A 93 40.60 4.70 -2.32
CA GLY A 93 42.04 4.74 -2.12
C GLY A 93 42.70 3.38 -2.38
N GLU A 94 42.20 2.34 -1.72
CA GLU A 94 42.67 0.97 -1.89
C GLU A 94 41.50 -0.03 -1.89
N LEU A 95 41.51 -0.96 -2.85
CA LEU A 95 40.55 -2.06 -2.95
C LEU A 95 41.28 -3.35 -3.27
N SER A 96 41.15 -4.36 -2.40
CA SER A 96 41.62 -5.72 -2.63
C SER A 96 40.43 -6.66 -2.72
N VAL A 97 40.36 -7.45 -3.79
CA VAL A 97 39.27 -8.40 -4.03
C VAL A 97 39.87 -9.78 -4.30
N GLY A 98 39.63 -10.72 -3.39
CA GLY A 98 39.97 -12.12 -3.53
C GLY A 98 38.82 -12.93 -4.09
N VAL A 99 39.15 -13.92 -4.93
CA VAL A 99 38.17 -14.89 -5.44
C VAL A 99 38.54 -16.32 -5.06
N LYS A 100 37.52 -17.16 -4.83
CA LYS A 100 37.72 -18.59 -4.60
C LYS A 100 38.15 -19.27 -5.91
N LEU A 101 39.29 -19.95 -5.88
CA LEU A 101 39.86 -20.62 -7.06
C LEU A 101 39.01 -21.78 -7.57
N PHE A 102 38.49 -22.64 -6.67
CA PHE A 102 37.77 -23.85 -7.10
C PHE A 102 36.46 -23.54 -7.83
N PRO A 103 35.55 -22.66 -7.35
CA PRO A 103 34.37 -22.23 -8.12
C PRO A 103 34.72 -21.57 -9.45
N LEU A 104 35.83 -20.83 -9.51
CA LEU A 104 36.28 -20.13 -10.71
C LEU A 104 36.65 -21.09 -11.85
N LEU A 105 37.20 -22.28 -11.53
CA LEU A 105 37.51 -23.33 -12.52
C LEU A 105 36.25 -23.83 -13.25
N PHE A 106 35.08 -23.72 -12.61
CA PHE A 106 33.78 -24.10 -13.18
C PHE A 106 32.97 -22.88 -13.67
N GLY A 107 33.59 -21.71 -13.79
CA GLY A 107 32.96 -20.48 -14.30
C GLY A 107 32.17 -19.67 -13.27
N ASN A 108 32.17 -20.07 -11.99
CA ASN A 108 31.45 -19.37 -10.92
C ASN A 108 32.39 -18.43 -10.15
N VAL A 109 32.17 -17.13 -10.24
CA VAL A 109 32.96 -16.14 -9.48
C VAL A 109 32.36 -15.99 -8.08
N LYS A 110 33.08 -16.44 -7.04
CA LYS A 110 32.74 -16.23 -5.64
C LYS A 110 33.85 -15.44 -4.96
N LEU A 111 33.48 -14.42 -4.19
CA LEU A 111 34.45 -13.62 -3.44
C LEU A 111 34.95 -14.42 -2.22
N SER A 112 36.25 -14.38 -1.96
CA SER A 112 36.84 -14.91 -0.73
C SER A 112 37.08 -13.79 0.27
N GLU A 113 37.71 -12.70 -0.17
CA GLU A 113 37.98 -11.53 0.65
C GLU A 113 37.65 -10.24 -0.10
N VAL A 114 37.18 -9.22 0.61
CA VAL A 114 37.14 -7.83 0.13
C VAL A 114 37.72 -6.93 1.20
N LYS A 115 38.79 -6.21 0.86
CA LYS A 115 39.40 -5.19 1.72
C LYS A 115 39.31 -3.84 1.04
N MET A 116 38.74 -2.85 1.69
CA MET A 116 38.59 -1.50 1.15
C MET A 116 39.06 -0.48 2.18
N LYS A 117 39.87 0.48 1.74
CA LYS A 117 40.28 1.63 2.54
C LYS A 117 39.98 2.92 1.79
N ASP A 118 39.45 3.89 2.53
CA ASP A 118 39.18 5.25 2.07
C ASP A 118 38.27 5.24 0.83
N GLY A 119 37.09 4.64 1.02
CA GLY A 119 36.03 4.59 0.03
C GLY A 119 35.15 5.84 0.13
N PHE A 120 34.77 6.40 -1.01
CA PHE A 120 33.85 7.51 -1.10
C PHE A 120 32.85 7.22 -2.20
N VAL A 121 31.56 7.37 -1.91
CA VAL A 121 30.47 7.29 -2.89
C VAL A 121 29.59 8.51 -2.69
N SER A 122 29.35 9.25 -3.77
CA SER A 122 28.49 10.43 -3.76
C SER A 122 27.40 10.26 -4.79
N ILE A 123 26.14 10.28 -4.35
CA ILE A 123 24.99 10.34 -5.23
C ILE A 123 24.46 11.77 -5.21
N VAL A 124 24.42 12.40 -6.37
CA VAL A 124 23.91 13.76 -6.55
C VAL A 124 22.62 13.70 -7.35
N LEU A 125 21.56 14.23 -6.77
CA LEU A 125 20.23 14.39 -7.37
C LEU A 125 20.00 15.89 -7.57
N LYS A 126 20.15 16.36 -8.81
CA LYS A 126 19.98 17.75 -9.20
C LYS A 126 18.88 17.88 -10.25
N ASP A 127 17.72 18.35 -9.82
CA ASP A 127 16.51 18.54 -10.63
C ASP A 127 16.11 17.25 -11.38
N SER A 128 16.40 17.19 -12.68
CA SER A 128 16.15 16.03 -13.56
C SER A 128 17.38 15.16 -13.83
N THR A 129 18.54 15.57 -13.32
CA THR A 129 19.85 14.96 -13.62
C THR A 129 20.43 14.29 -12.38
N THR A 130 21.05 13.12 -12.59
CA THR A 130 21.80 12.46 -11.52
C THR A 130 23.04 11.78 -12.05
N ASN A 131 24.07 11.72 -11.21
CA ASN A 131 25.30 10.99 -11.53
C ASN A 131 25.12 9.45 -11.51
N ILE A 132 23.93 8.94 -11.21
CA ILE A 132 23.56 7.52 -11.38
C ILE A 132 22.58 7.26 -12.54
N ASP A 133 22.44 8.22 -13.46
CA ASP A 133 21.49 8.13 -14.60
C ASP A 133 21.73 6.89 -15.48
N PHE A 134 22.99 6.44 -15.58
CA PHE A 134 23.39 5.26 -16.35
C PHE A 134 22.79 3.94 -15.81
N ILE A 135 22.40 3.90 -14.53
CA ILE A 135 21.71 2.75 -13.92
C ILE A 135 20.19 2.89 -14.07
N LEU A 136 19.68 4.13 -13.97
CA LEU A 136 18.23 4.41 -13.97
C LEU A 136 17.61 4.43 -15.37
N LYS A 137 18.37 4.75 -16.41
CA LYS A 137 17.89 4.71 -17.80
C LYS A 137 17.81 3.25 -18.26
N ARG A 138 16.60 2.68 -18.32
CA ARG A 138 16.36 1.39 -18.98
C ARG A 138 16.81 1.50 -20.45
N LYS A 139 17.75 0.65 -20.88
CA LYS A 139 17.98 0.42 -22.32
C LYS A 139 16.63 0.04 -22.94
N LYS A 140 16.22 0.71 -24.03
CA LYS A 140 15.15 0.19 -24.90
C LYS A 140 15.57 -1.21 -25.31
N LYS A 141 14.86 -2.23 -24.81
CA LYS A 141 14.95 -3.56 -25.41
C LYS A 141 14.31 -3.43 -26.78
N ASP A 142 15.11 -3.54 -27.83
CA ASP A 142 14.59 -3.96 -29.14
C ASP A 142 14.08 -5.39 -28.95
N SER A 143 12.81 -5.52 -28.60
CA SER A 143 12.18 -6.81 -28.35
C SER A 143 11.55 -7.33 -29.64
N THR A 144 12.35 -7.97 -30.47
CA THR A 144 11.90 -8.93 -31.49
C THR A 144 12.32 -10.37 -31.18
N GLU A 145 12.86 -10.63 -29.99
CA GLU A 145 13.08 -12.00 -29.52
C GLU A 145 11.95 -12.43 -28.57
N ASN A 146 11.32 -13.55 -28.92
CA ASN A 146 10.23 -14.21 -28.20
C ASN A 146 10.44 -14.17 -26.68
N SER A 147 9.57 -13.44 -25.96
CA SER A 147 9.51 -13.51 -24.51
C SER A 147 8.97 -14.87 -24.09
N GLY A 148 9.85 -15.85 -23.90
CA GLY A 148 9.52 -17.02 -23.08
C GLY A 148 8.93 -16.52 -21.75
N LYS A 149 7.81 -17.12 -21.31
CA LYS A 149 7.13 -16.76 -20.05
C LYS A 149 8.19 -16.65 -18.96
N SER A 150 8.41 -15.44 -18.43
CA SER A 150 9.44 -15.20 -17.42
C SER A 150 9.10 -16.01 -16.17
N ASN A 151 9.91 -17.02 -15.85
CA ASN A 151 9.73 -17.84 -14.66
C ASN A 151 10.20 -17.05 -13.43
N LEU A 152 9.27 -16.55 -12.63
CA LEU A 152 9.61 -15.72 -11.47
C LEU A 152 10.39 -16.49 -10.40
N SER A 153 10.20 -17.82 -10.27
CA SER A 153 10.93 -18.61 -9.29
C SER A 153 12.42 -18.67 -9.64
N GLU A 154 12.75 -18.83 -10.92
CA GLU A 154 14.12 -18.73 -11.44
C GLU A 154 14.72 -17.33 -11.25
N ILE A 155 13.93 -16.28 -11.53
CA ILE A 155 14.37 -14.90 -11.33
C ILE A 155 14.68 -14.64 -9.85
N ALA A 156 13.83 -15.07 -8.93
CA ALA A 156 14.03 -14.89 -7.49
C ALA A 156 15.25 -15.66 -6.98
N SER A 157 15.41 -16.91 -7.40
CA SER A 157 16.58 -17.73 -7.08
C SER A 157 17.88 -17.07 -7.57
N ASN A 158 17.89 -16.64 -8.83
CA ASN A 158 19.05 -15.99 -9.43
C ASN A 158 19.36 -14.66 -8.75
N LEU A 159 18.35 -13.84 -8.44
CA LEU A 159 18.53 -12.57 -7.74
C LEU A 159 19.11 -12.77 -6.34
N LEU A 160 18.53 -13.69 -5.55
CA LEU A 160 19.02 -13.96 -4.21
C LEU A 160 20.45 -14.50 -4.24
N ASN A 161 20.74 -15.47 -5.12
CA ASN A 161 22.09 -16.02 -5.28
C ASN A 161 23.08 -14.94 -5.75
N GLN A 162 22.68 -14.03 -6.64
CA GLN A 162 23.53 -12.92 -7.09
C GLN A 162 23.85 -11.92 -5.97
N VAL A 163 22.95 -11.72 -5.01
CA VAL A 163 23.20 -10.89 -3.84
C VAL A 163 24.12 -11.63 -2.87
N LEU A 164 23.78 -12.87 -2.51
CA LEU A 164 24.54 -13.66 -1.54
C LEU A 164 25.98 -13.96 -1.99
N TYR A 165 26.19 -14.31 -3.26
CA TYR A 165 27.54 -14.60 -3.79
C TYR A 165 28.47 -13.38 -3.87
N LYS A 166 27.92 -12.17 -3.72
CA LYS A 166 28.70 -10.93 -3.64
C LYS A 166 29.10 -10.56 -2.22
N ILE A 167 28.58 -11.27 -1.22
CA ILE A 167 29.07 -11.14 0.15
C ILE A 167 30.32 -12.02 0.25
N PRO A 168 31.51 -11.46 0.54
CA PRO A 168 32.72 -12.25 0.72
C PRO A 168 32.68 -13.03 2.04
N ASP A 169 33.54 -14.05 2.18
CA ASP A 169 33.72 -14.73 3.47
C ASP A 169 34.37 -13.77 4.48
N ASP A 170 35.39 -13.03 4.03
CA ASP A 170 36.10 -12.03 4.81
C ASP A 170 35.87 -10.61 4.24
N LEU A 171 35.44 -9.69 5.07
CA LEU A 171 35.24 -8.28 4.71
C LEU A 171 36.04 -7.40 5.66
N ASP A 172 36.80 -6.43 5.14
CA ASP A 172 37.42 -5.36 5.93
C ASP A 172 37.23 -4.03 5.21
N VAL A 173 36.26 -3.23 5.66
CA VAL A 173 35.94 -1.93 5.11
C VAL A 173 36.31 -0.85 6.12
N LYS A 174 37.21 0.05 5.74
CA LYS A 174 37.64 1.20 6.55
C LYS A 174 37.34 2.50 5.83
N ASN A 175 36.75 3.44 6.55
CA ASN A 175 36.45 4.80 6.08
C ASN A 175 35.62 4.82 4.78
N LEU A 176 34.57 4.01 4.69
CA LEU A 176 33.63 4.13 3.57
C LEU A 176 32.65 5.28 3.86
N VAL A 177 32.75 6.36 3.09
CA VAL A 177 31.86 7.51 3.19
C VAL A 177 30.83 7.48 2.07
N PHE A 178 29.56 7.44 2.41
CA PHE A 178 28.45 7.59 1.47
C PHE A 178 27.78 8.94 1.67
N LYS A 179 27.69 9.74 0.60
CA LYS A 179 26.97 11.01 0.58
C LYS A 179 25.80 10.94 -0.39
N LEU A 180 24.61 11.32 0.08
CA LEU A 180 23.47 11.63 -0.79
C LEU A 180 23.20 13.12 -0.69
N ASN A 181 23.23 13.79 -1.84
CA ASN A 181 22.84 15.20 -1.96
C ASN A 181 21.60 15.30 -2.84
N ASP A 182 20.47 15.64 -2.20
CA ASP A 182 19.20 15.91 -2.87
C ASP A 182 18.96 17.42 -2.75
N ASN A 183 19.03 18.13 -3.89
CA ASN A 183 19.06 19.59 -4.04
C ASN A 183 18.13 20.41 -3.13
N ASP A 184 17.04 19.81 -2.63
CA ASP A 184 15.97 20.50 -1.94
C ASP A 184 16.12 20.61 -0.42
N THR A 185 16.54 19.56 0.32
CA THR A 185 16.27 19.56 1.80
C THR A 185 17.09 18.62 2.70
N ALA A 186 17.94 17.71 2.21
CA ALA A 186 18.65 16.79 3.10
C ALA A 186 19.98 16.26 2.53
N LYS A 187 21.02 16.31 3.36
CA LYS A 187 22.29 15.61 3.14
C LYS A 187 22.29 14.38 4.04
N LEU A 188 22.49 13.19 3.47
CA LEU A 188 22.83 12.01 4.26
C LEU A 188 24.32 11.76 4.11
N ASN A 189 25.01 11.67 5.24
CA ASN A 189 26.42 11.28 5.28
C ASN A 189 26.55 10.05 6.18
N PHE A 190 27.00 8.93 5.63
CA PHE A 190 27.31 7.72 6.38
C PHE A 190 28.80 7.47 6.29
N ALA A 191 29.48 7.40 7.43
CA ALA A 191 30.83 6.87 7.49
C ALA A 191 30.78 5.47 8.12
N THR A 192 31.13 4.46 7.33
CA THR A 192 30.99 3.05 7.70
C THR A 192 32.36 2.41 7.89
N VAL A 193 32.49 1.67 8.98
CA VAL A 193 33.51 0.65 9.19
C VAL A 193 32.78 -0.68 9.32
N ALA A 194 33.18 -1.69 8.56
CA ALA A 194 32.53 -2.99 8.60
C ALA A 194 33.54 -4.13 8.47
N THR A 195 33.35 -5.18 9.25
CA THR A 195 34.17 -6.38 9.22
C THR A 195 33.29 -7.62 9.16
N ILE A 196 33.67 -8.60 8.34
CA ILE A 196 33.18 -9.97 8.42
C ILE A 196 34.40 -10.85 8.66
N ASP A 197 34.41 -11.60 9.75
CA ASP A 197 35.46 -12.55 10.12
C ASP A 197 34.81 -13.85 10.56
N GLY A 198 35.09 -14.96 9.86
CA GLY A 198 34.46 -16.25 10.16
C GLY A 198 32.93 -16.25 10.03
N GLY A 199 32.37 -15.31 9.28
CA GLY A 199 30.92 -15.08 9.14
C GLY A 199 30.33 -14.11 10.16
N ASP A 200 31.05 -13.72 11.21
CA ASP A 200 30.58 -12.72 12.18
C ASP A 200 30.67 -11.32 11.56
N LEU A 201 29.51 -10.69 11.36
CA LEU A 201 29.42 -9.32 10.86
C LEU A 201 29.42 -8.35 12.04
N LYS A 202 30.30 -7.35 11.97
CA LYS A 202 30.22 -6.14 12.80
C LYS A 202 30.37 -4.91 11.91
N SER A 203 29.54 -3.91 12.14
CA SER A 203 29.60 -2.66 11.39
C SER A 203 29.21 -1.49 12.28
N THR A 204 29.96 -0.41 12.20
CA THR A 204 29.65 0.87 12.84
C THR A 204 29.44 1.91 11.76
N ILE A 205 28.29 2.58 11.81
CA ILE A 205 27.87 3.58 10.82
C ILE A 205 27.65 4.89 11.56
N ASN A 206 28.52 5.87 11.31
CA ASN A 206 28.34 7.23 11.80
C ASN A 206 27.46 8.01 10.83
N VAL A 207 26.34 8.50 11.33
CA VAL A 207 25.33 9.23 10.56
C VAL A 207 25.51 10.73 10.78
N ASN A 208 25.49 11.50 9.68
CA ASN A 208 25.54 12.96 9.67
C ASN A 208 26.63 13.54 10.58
N GLU A 209 27.86 13.05 10.46
CA GLU A 209 29.03 13.59 11.16
C GLU A 209 28.91 13.55 12.70
N GLY A 210 28.26 12.52 13.24
CA GLY A 210 28.20 12.25 14.69
C GLY A 210 26.85 12.54 15.34
N GLU A 211 25.83 12.87 14.55
CA GLU A 211 24.45 13.02 15.04
C GLU A 211 23.93 11.72 15.67
N ALA A 212 24.27 10.57 15.08
CA ALA A 212 24.03 9.25 15.63
C ALA A 212 25.12 8.25 15.20
N THR A 213 25.41 7.27 16.04
CA THR A 213 26.26 6.13 15.73
C THR A 213 25.41 4.88 15.78
N TRP A 214 25.32 4.18 14.64
CA TRP A 214 24.59 2.93 14.52
C TRP A 214 25.57 1.76 14.53
N HIS A 215 25.12 0.66 15.12
CA HIS A 215 25.81 -0.60 15.10
C HIS A 215 24.95 -1.61 14.36
N VAL A 216 25.59 -2.43 13.53
CA VAL A 216 24.97 -3.58 12.88
C VAL A 216 25.82 -4.80 13.21
N ASP A 217 25.29 -5.65 14.07
CA ASP A 217 25.90 -6.90 14.46
C ASP A 217 25.13 -8.06 13.84
N GLY A 218 25.81 -9.15 13.53
CA GLY A 218 25.14 -10.27 12.90
C GLY A 218 26.03 -11.43 12.50
N TYR A 219 25.43 -12.32 11.73
CA TYR A 219 26.08 -13.48 11.17
C TYR A 219 25.70 -13.62 9.71
N VAL A 220 26.65 -13.99 8.86
CA VAL A 220 26.45 -14.20 7.43
C VAL A 220 27.14 -15.48 7.00
N ASP A 221 26.35 -16.44 6.51
CA ASP A 221 26.82 -17.62 5.80
C ASP A 221 26.16 -17.66 4.41
N PRO A 222 26.80 -17.07 3.39
CA PRO A 222 26.30 -17.09 2.03
C PRO A 222 26.21 -18.51 1.43
N GLY A 223 26.97 -19.47 1.97
CA GLY A 223 27.00 -20.85 1.50
C GLY A 223 25.73 -21.61 1.86
N SER A 224 25.29 -21.50 3.11
CA SER A 224 24.00 -22.05 3.57
C SER A 224 22.81 -21.12 3.34
N LYS A 225 23.05 -19.90 2.82
CA LYS A 225 22.06 -18.83 2.62
C LYS A 225 21.39 -18.41 3.93
N GLN A 226 22.19 -18.34 4.99
CA GLN A 226 21.77 -17.87 6.29
C GLN A 226 22.36 -16.49 6.53
N LEU A 227 21.54 -15.57 6.99
CA LEU A 227 22.01 -14.26 7.41
C LEU A 227 21.13 -13.73 8.53
N LYS A 228 21.74 -13.05 9.49
CA LYS A 228 21.07 -12.40 10.60
C LYS A 228 21.74 -11.07 10.84
N PHE A 229 20.96 -10.01 10.94
CA PHE A 229 21.41 -8.65 11.19
C PHE A 229 20.58 -8.05 12.31
N THR A 230 21.25 -7.39 13.25
CA THR A 230 20.63 -6.60 14.32
C THR A 230 21.22 -5.20 14.26
N ALA A 231 20.38 -4.21 13.97
CA ALA A 231 20.75 -2.81 13.97
C ALA A 231 20.26 -2.13 15.26
N TYR A 232 21.10 -1.29 15.87
CA TYR A 232 20.77 -0.43 17.01
C TYR A 232 21.65 0.84 17.02
N ALA A 233 21.35 1.81 17.89
CA ALA A 233 22.14 3.04 18.05
C ALA A 233 22.54 3.30 19.51
N ASP A 234 23.66 4.00 19.71
CA ASP A 234 24.21 4.29 21.05
C ASP A 234 23.35 5.31 21.81
N GLY A 235 22.61 4.84 22.82
CA GLY A 235 21.80 5.70 23.71
C GLY A 235 20.73 6.54 23.00
N LYS A 236 20.51 6.30 21.71
CA LYS A 236 19.59 7.01 20.81
C LYS A 236 18.78 6.00 20.01
N LYS A 237 17.75 6.48 19.33
CA LYS A 237 16.98 5.67 18.37
C LYS A 237 17.67 5.67 17.02
N LEU A 238 17.49 4.59 16.27
CA LEU A 238 17.75 4.56 14.84
C LEU A 238 16.70 5.45 14.17
N GLU A 239 17.11 6.63 13.70
CA GLU A 239 16.24 7.57 12.98
C GLU A 239 16.72 7.75 11.56
N LEU A 240 15.82 7.95 10.60
CA LEU A 240 16.18 8.27 9.22
C LEU A 240 15.73 9.71 8.90
N PRO A 241 16.54 10.74 9.21
CA PRO A 241 16.16 12.14 9.02
C PRO A 241 15.69 12.46 7.59
N TYR A 242 16.27 11.78 6.59
CA TYR A 242 15.89 11.91 5.18
C TYR A 242 14.41 11.57 4.91
N LEU A 243 13.85 10.55 5.56
CA LEU A 243 12.45 10.16 5.36
C LEU A 243 11.50 11.22 5.92
N ASN A 244 11.89 11.88 7.01
CA ASN A 244 11.10 12.95 7.60
C ASN A 244 11.05 14.17 6.68
N ASN A 245 12.19 14.63 6.16
CA ASN A 245 12.24 15.82 5.30
C ASN A 245 11.54 15.59 3.95
N LYS A 246 11.64 14.38 3.39
CA LYS A 246 11.12 14.09 2.04
C LYS A 246 9.70 13.53 2.00
N LEU A 247 9.34 12.67 2.95
CA LEU A 247 8.04 11.99 2.97
C LEU A 247 7.12 12.50 4.09
N HIS A 248 7.57 13.50 4.86
CA HIS A 248 6.91 13.96 6.08
C HIS A 248 6.62 12.82 7.06
N ALA A 249 7.44 11.77 7.02
CA ALA A 249 7.28 10.56 7.80
C ALA A 249 8.41 10.42 8.82
N LYS A 250 8.09 10.62 10.10
CA LYS A 250 9.03 10.38 11.20
C LYS A 250 9.01 8.89 11.54
N ILE A 251 10.11 8.22 11.31
CA ILE A 251 10.29 6.80 11.63
C ILE A 251 11.54 6.66 12.48
N SER A 252 11.40 6.05 13.65
CA SER A 252 12.53 5.70 14.52
C SER A 252 12.31 4.36 15.21
N PHE A 253 13.36 3.65 15.61
CA PHE A 253 13.25 2.40 16.37
C PHE A 253 14.48 2.19 17.25
N ASP A 254 14.34 1.41 18.33
CA ASP A 254 15.47 1.12 19.22
C ASP A 254 16.36 0.02 18.61
N THR A 255 15.71 -1.06 18.15
CA THR A 255 16.39 -2.19 17.51
C THR A 255 15.58 -2.71 16.32
N LEU A 256 16.27 -3.06 15.24
CA LEU A 256 15.71 -3.76 14.08
C LEU A 256 16.49 -5.04 13.83
N GLU A 257 15.80 -6.18 13.80
CA GLU A 257 16.39 -7.47 13.49
C GLU A 257 15.84 -7.99 12.15
N THR A 258 16.71 -8.55 11.33
CA THR A 258 16.37 -9.20 10.07
C THR A 258 17.12 -10.52 9.95
N GLU A 259 16.42 -11.57 9.59
CA GLU A 259 16.98 -12.91 9.49
C GLU A 259 16.46 -13.61 8.22
N LEU A 260 17.37 -14.20 7.46
CA LEU A 260 17.08 -15.19 6.43
C LEU A 260 17.54 -16.54 6.99
N LYS A 261 16.58 -17.44 7.19
CA LYS A 261 16.81 -18.77 7.78
C LYS A 261 17.17 -19.79 6.71
N ASN A 262 16.51 -19.72 5.55
CA ASN A 262 16.74 -20.63 4.43
C ASN A 262 16.13 -20.07 3.13
N ALA A 263 16.71 -20.43 1.99
CA ALA A 263 16.10 -20.23 0.68
C ALA A 263 16.43 -21.35 -0.31
N GLY A 264 15.41 -21.95 -0.92
CA GLY A 264 15.59 -23.05 -1.86
C GLY A 264 14.33 -23.43 -2.61
N TYR A 265 14.47 -24.32 -3.60
CA TYR A 265 13.34 -24.84 -4.35
C TYR A 265 12.54 -25.86 -3.53
N SER A 266 11.22 -25.80 -3.65
CA SER A 266 10.26 -26.77 -3.14
C SER A 266 9.22 -27.01 -4.25
N GLY A 267 9.38 -28.09 -5.02
CA GLY A 267 8.67 -28.23 -6.29
C GLY A 267 9.09 -27.13 -7.29
N ASP A 268 8.11 -26.49 -7.92
CA ASP A 268 8.33 -25.39 -8.88
C ASP A 268 8.54 -24.02 -8.21
N ASP A 269 8.28 -23.93 -6.92
CA ASP A 269 8.36 -22.69 -6.15
C ASP A 269 9.74 -22.49 -5.54
N TYR A 270 10.21 -21.26 -5.53
CA TYR A 270 11.36 -20.84 -4.74
C TYR A 270 10.87 -20.32 -3.38
N LYS A 271 11.14 -21.09 -2.32
CA LYS A 271 10.73 -20.81 -0.95
C LYS A 271 11.83 -20.05 -0.22
N ILE A 272 11.48 -18.92 0.39
CA ILE A 272 12.35 -18.07 1.20
C ILE A 272 11.75 -17.98 2.59
N SER A 273 12.49 -18.37 3.62
CA SER A 273 12.04 -18.34 5.02
C SER A 273 12.91 -17.40 5.83
N GLY A 274 12.30 -16.52 6.60
CA GLY A 274 13.01 -15.49 7.35
C GLY A 274 12.20 -14.91 8.49
N SER A 275 12.79 -14.00 9.24
CA SER A 275 12.10 -13.24 10.27
C SER A 275 12.53 -11.78 10.27
N TRP A 276 11.60 -10.90 10.66
CA TRP A 276 11.88 -9.49 10.93
C TRP A 276 11.33 -9.16 12.30
N SER A 277 12.06 -8.40 13.10
CA SER A 277 11.53 -7.87 14.36
C SER A 277 11.95 -6.44 14.60
N VAL A 278 11.10 -5.68 15.28
CA VAL A 278 11.36 -4.29 15.63
C VAL A 278 10.92 -4.02 17.06
N LYS A 279 11.72 -3.23 17.78
CA LYS A 279 11.40 -2.75 19.13
C LYS A 279 11.27 -1.24 19.17
N ASN A 280 10.26 -0.78 19.90
CA ASN A 280 9.93 0.63 20.14
C ASN A 280 9.94 1.48 18.87
N MET A 281 9.33 0.97 17.80
CA MET A 281 9.17 1.72 16.57
C MET A 281 8.18 2.87 16.78
N LEU A 282 8.62 4.10 16.54
CA LEU A 282 7.79 5.28 16.42
C LEU A 282 7.53 5.54 14.94
N LEU A 283 6.27 5.76 14.61
CA LEU A 283 5.81 6.16 13.29
C LEU A 283 4.89 7.36 13.43
N ASN A 284 5.26 8.50 12.84
CA ASN A 284 4.36 9.61 12.61
C ASN A 284 4.25 9.85 11.11
N GLN A 285 3.04 9.74 10.58
CA GLN A 285 2.74 10.10 9.20
C GLN A 285 1.27 10.55 9.12
N PRO A 286 0.94 11.81 8.76
CA PRO A 286 -0.41 12.36 8.86
C PRO A 286 -1.51 11.58 8.13
N ARG A 287 -1.17 10.76 7.13
CA ARG A 287 -2.13 9.89 6.42
C ARG A 287 -2.45 8.58 7.18
N ILE A 288 -1.54 8.13 8.04
CA ILE A 288 -1.68 6.90 8.82
C ILE A 288 -2.38 7.22 10.15
N ALA A 289 -1.86 8.20 10.89
CA ALA A 289 -2.42 8.72 12.13
C ALA A 289 -2.03 10.18 12.32
N SER A 290 -2.80 10.88 13.15
CA SER A 290 -2.51 12.26 13.57
C SER A 290 -1.52 12.36 14.71
N ASN A 291 -1.44 11.30 15.53
CA ASN A 291 -0.54 11.20 16.67
C ASN A 291 0.64 10.27 16.35
N ASP A 292 1.70 10.35 17.16
CA ASP A 292 2.78 9.37 17.14
C ASP A 292 2.24 7.97 17.45
N ILE A 293 2.48 7.02 16.54
CA ILE A 293 2.19 5.61 16.76
C ILE A 293 3.43 4.95 17.33
N ILE A 294 3.31 4.31 18.50
CA ILE A 294 4.42 3.58 19.12
C ILE A 294 4.13 2.09 19.14
N VAL A 295 4.91 1.33 18.37
CA VAL A 295 4.91 -0.13 18.32
C VAL A 295 6.01 -0.65 19.22
N LYS A 296 5.64 -1.12 20.42
CA LYS A 296 6.61 -1.57 21.43
C LYS A 296 7.43 -2.77 20.97
N ASN A 297 6.76 -3.81 20.47
CA ASN A 297 7.40 -5.02 19.95
C ASN A 297 6.54 -5.59 18.83
N ALA A 298 7.12 -5.77 17.65
CA ALA A 298 6.49 -6.49 16.56
C ALA A 298 7.50 -7.47 15.92
N LYS A 299 7.02 -8.63 15.50
CA LYS A 299 7.81 -9.65 14.81
C LYS A 299 6.99 -10.25 13.68
N LEU A 300 7.63 -10.58 12.57
CA LEU A 300 7.05 -11.34 11.48
C LEU A 300 7.98 -12.51 11.18
N ASP A 301 7.53 -13.73 11.46
CA ASP A 301 8.14 -14.95 10.91
C ASP A 301 7.43 -15.24 9.58
N ALA A 302 8.17 -15.13 8.47
CA ALA A 302 7.59 -15.21 7.13
C ALA A 302 8.12 -16.38 6.32
N VAL A 303 7.21 -16.97 5.55
CA VAL A 303 7.51 -17.89 4.48
C VAL A 303 6.99 -17.28 3.18
N VAL A 304 7.91 -16.87 2.31
CA VAL A 304 7.61 -16.32 0.99
C VAL A 304 7.80 -17.41 -0.06
N LEU A 305 6.78 -17.61 -0.89
CA LEU A 305 6.79 -18.51 -2.03
C LEU A 305 6.79 -17.70 -3.31
N VAL A 306 7.80 -17.90 -4.15
CA VAL A 306 7.85 -17.35 -5.50
C VAL A 306 7.67 -18.49 -6.49
N GLY A 307 6.47 -18.60 -7.06
CA GLY A 307 6.18 -19.57 -8.11
C GLY A 307 6.44 -19.01 -9.51
N PRO A 308 6.13 -19.75 -10.58
CA PRO A 308 6.47 -19.33 -11.94
C PRO A 308 5.85 -18.00 -12.37
N ASN A 309 4.67 -17.68 -11.84
CA ASN A 309 3.92 -16.48 -12.19
C ASN A 309 3.26 -15.81 -10.98
N TYR A 310 3.67 -16.11 -9.75
CA TYR A 310 3.09 -15.48 -8.56
C TYR A 310 4.12 -15.29 -7.46
N VAL A 311 3.83 -14.37 -6.55
CA VAL A 311 4.54 -14.20 -5.28
C VAL A 311 3.50 -14.31 -4.17
N ALA A 312 3.80 -15.09 -3.13
CA ALA A 312 2.91 -15.26 -1.99
C ALA A 312 3.66 -15.20 -0.65
N LEU A 313 3.04 -14.59 0.35
CA LEU A 313 3.29 -14.84 1.76
C LEU A 313 2.39 -16.02 2.17
N ASP A 314 3.00 -17.14 2.53
CA ASP A 314 2.31 -18.38 2.87
C ASP A 314 1.59 -18.30 4.22
N SER A 315 0.51 -19.07 4.38
CA SER A 315 -0.31 -19.06 5.60
C SER A 315 0.40 -19.64 6.83
N SER A 316 1.53 -20.32 6.65
CA SER A 316 2.41 -20.71 7.77
C SER A 316 3.20 -19.53 8.36
N SER A 317 3.14 -18.34 7.75
CA SER A 317 3.72 -17.12 8.29
C SER A 317 2.93 -16.66 9.53
N THR A 318 3.63 -16.11 10.52
CA THR A 318 3.01 -15.57 11.73
C THR A 318 3.53 -14.17 12.02
N ALA A 319 2.63 -13.22 12.20
CA ALA A 319 2.94 -11.88 12.66
C ALA A 319 2.52 -11.72 14.12
N TYR A 320 3.42 -11.21 14.93
CA TYR A 320 3.28 -10.98 16.35
C TYR A 320 3.28 -9.49 16.63
N LEU A 321 2.37 -9.06 17.48
CA LEU A 321 2.35 -7.75 18.08
C LEU A 321 2.21 -7.94 19.60
N LYS A 322 3.31 -7.76 20.35
CA LYS A 322 3.43 -8.26 21.73
C LYS A 322 2.97 -9.73 21.84
N ASN A 323 1.85 -9.96 22.53
CA ASN A 323 1.28 -11.29 22.79
C ASN A 323 0.14 -11.65 21.83
N ALA A 324 -0.24 -10.74 20.93
CA ALA A 324 -1.23 -11.02 19.89
C ALA A 324 -0.54 -11.56 18.65
N GLU A 325 -1.15 -12.56 18.01
CA GLU A 325 -0.64 -13.17 16.79
C GLU A 325 -1.71 -13.30 15.70
N ILE A 326 -1.26 -13.21 14.45
CA ILE A 326 -2.07 -13.43 13.26
C ILE A 326 -1.28 -14.24 12.23
N HIS A 327 -1.99 -14.97 11.38
CA HIS A 327 -1.48 -15.73 10.25
C HIS A 327 -1.90 -15.06 8.94
N PRO A 328 -1.09 -14.12 8.42
CA PRO A 328 -1.36 -13.46 7.16
C PRO A 328 -1.01 -14.37 5.98
N TYR A 329 -1.88 -14.38 4.97
CA TYR A 329 -1.63 -14.95 3.66
C TYR A 329 -1.87 -13.87 2.62
N VAL A 330 -0.91 -13.66 1.74
CA VAL A 330 -1.04 -12.70 0.63
C VAL A 330 -0.55 -13.40 -0.61
N LYS A 331 -1.32 -13.40 -1.70
CA LYS A 331 -0.85 -13.92 -2.98
C LYS A 331 -1.17 -12.93 -4.09
N TYR A 332 -0.15 -12.63 -4.87
CA TYR A 332 -0.25 -11.81 -6.07
C TYR A 332 0.17 -12.63 -7.28
N THR A 333 -0.80 -12.93 -8.13
CA THR A 333 -0.57 -13.69 -9.37
C THR A 333 -0.42 -12.73 -10.53
N LEU A 334 0.72 -12.84 -11.22
CA LEU A 334 1.05 -12.17 -12.46
C LEU A 334 0.63 -13.03 -13.66
N GLY A 335 0.10 -12.39 -14.69
CA GLY A 335 -0.39 -13.05 -15.89
C GLY A 335 -1.12 -12.05 -16.79
N LYS A 336 -1.87 -12.57 -17.77
CA LYS A 336 -2.78 -11.73 -18.59
C LYS A 336 -3.80 -11.01 -17.71
N ASN A 337 -4.28 -11.70 -16.67
CA ASN A 337 -5.13 -11.16 -15.63
C ASN A 337 -4.36 -11.21 -14.31
N LYS A 338 -4.43 -10.12 -13.54
CA LYS A 338 -3.86 -10.06 -12.19
C LYS A 338 -4.87 -10.61 -11.21
N ILE A 339 -4.40 -11.38 -10.22
CA ILE A 339 -5.24 -11.88 -9.13
C ILE A 339 -4.61 -11.43 -7.81
N TYR A 340 -5.45 -10.86 -6.94
CA TYR A 340 -5.08 -10.47 -5.59
C TYR A 340 -5.83 -11.34 -4.60
N GLU A 341 -5.09 -12.00 -3.70
CA GLU A 341 -5.64 -12.78 -2.61
C GLU A 341 -5.04 -12.28 -1.30
N LEU A 342 -5.88 -12.06 -0.31
CA LEU A 342 -5.48 -11.69 1.05
C LEU A 342 -6.36 -12.50 2.02
N LYS A 343 -5.72 -13.21 2.95
CA LYS A 343 -6.39 -13.81 4.09
C LYS A 343 -5.65 -13.44 5.36
N VAL A 344 -6.38 -13.21 6.43
CA VAL A 344 -5.79 -13.00 7.75
C VAL A 344 -6.59 -13.84 8.72
N ASN A 345 -5.93 -14.79 9.36
CA ASN A 345 -6.55 -15.61 10.39
C ASN A 345 -5.90 -15.31 11.73
N ALA A 346 -6.69 -15.18 12.77
CA ALA A 346 -6.23 -15.08 14.14
C ALA A 346 -7.07 -16.08 14.93
N ASP A 347 -6.43 -17.07 15.54
CA ASP A 347 -7.12 -18.02 16.40
C ASP A 347 -7.65 -17.33 17.67
N GLU A 348 -8.39 -18.09 18.48
CA GLU A 348 -9.02 -17.58 19.69
C GLU A 348 -7.97 -17.09 20.69
N GLN A 349 -7.96 -15.77 20.94
CA GLN A 349 -6.98 -15.08 21.78
C GLN A 349 -7.67 -14.25 22.86
N ASP A 350 -6.99 -14.06 23.99
CA ASP A 350 -7.49 -13.19 25.07
C ASP A 350 -7.74 -11.76 24.55
N ALA A 351 -8.96 -11.27 24.74
CA ALA A 351 -9.39 -10.01 24.15
C ALA A 351 -8.64 -8.81 24.73
N GLN A 352 -8.29 -8.86 26.02
CA GLN A 352 -7.53 -7.80 26.67
C GLN A 352 -6.08 -7.78 26.17
N ALA A 353 -5.45 -8.95 26.00
CA ALA A 353 -4.11 -9.08 25.45
C ALA A 353 -4.03 -8.55 24.00
N VAL A 354 -5.06 -8.81 23.18
CA VAL A 354 -5.16 -8.26 21.81
C VAL A 354 -5.30 -6.74 21.84
N LEU A 355 -6.14 -6.19 22.71
CA LEU A 355 -6.26 -4.73 22.85
C LEU A 355 -4.96 -4.08 23.33
N ASP A 356 -4.31 -4.68 24.33
CA ASP A 356 -3.05 -4.18 24.89
C ASP A 356 -1.88 -4.35 23.91
N ALA A 357 -2.00 -5.24 22.93
CA ALA A 357 -1.03 -5.42 21.85
C ALA A 357 -1.02 -4.25 20.88
N PHE A 358 -2.17 -3.63 20.60
CA PHE A 358 -2.25 -2.54 19.62
C PHE A 358 -1.25 -1.41 19.93
N PRO A 359 -0.68 -0.78 18.90
CA PRO A 359 0.26 0.32 19.08
C PRO A 359 -0.36 1.48 19.86
N GLN A 360 0.44 2.10 20.73
CA GLN A 360 -0.01 3.29 21.46
C GLN A 360 -0.21 4.46 20.48
N GLY A 361 -1.24 5.27 20.71
CA GLY A 361 -1.62 6.37 19.81
C GLY A 361 -2.47 5.95 18.60
N LEU A 362 -2.71 4.65 18.39
CA LEU A 362 -3.50 4.17 17.26
C LEU A 362 -5.01 4.38 17.45
N PHE A 363 -5.53 4.08 18.65
CA PHE A 363 -6.96 4.16 18.98
C PHE A 363 -7.18 5.06 20.20
N GLU A 364 -7.37 6.35 19.96
CA GLU A 364 -7.45 7.36 21.02
C GLU A 364 -8.73 7.25 21.85
N SER A 365 -9.88 7.05 21.21
CA SER A 365 -11.18 6.92 21.88
C SER A 365 -11.28 5.63 22.70
N LEU A 366 -10.55 4.59 22.31
CA LEU A 366 -10.53 3.29 22.99
C LEU A 366 -9.41 3.16 24.03
N ASP A 367 -8.55 4.16 24.17
CA ASP A 367 -7.45 4.15 25.13
C ASP A 367 -7.98 3.97 26.56
N GLY A 368 -7.44 2.98 27.29
CA GLY A 368 -7.89 2.62 28.64
C GLY A 368 -9.08 1.66 28.73
N LEU A 369 -9.67 1.24 27.60
CA LEU A 369 -10.75 0.24 27.54
C LEU A 369 -10.28 -1.07 28.21
N LYS A 370 -11.13 -1.63 29.08
CA LYS A 370 -10.91 -2.93 29.70
C LYS A 370 -12.01 -3.90 29.34
N VAL A 371 -11.62 -5.11 28.92
CA VAL A 371 -12.50 -6.17 28.44
C VAL A 371 -12.11 -7.51 29.07
N ALA A 372 -13.01 -8.47 28.98
CA ALA A 372 -12.78 -9.87 29.32
C ALA A 372 -13.27 -10.77 28.20
N GLY A 373 -12.88 -12.04 28.25
CA GLY A 373 -13.21 -13.04 27.24
C GLY A 373 -12.16 -13.10 26.13
N LYS A 374 -12.53 -13.70 25.01
CA LYS A 374 -11.63 -13.96 23.90
C LYS A 374 -12.22 -13.52 22.57
N VAL A 375 -11.36 -13.37 21.57
CA VAL A 375 -11.73 -12.99 20.21
C VAL A 375 -10.99 -13.86 19.19
N LYS A 376 -11.66 -14.16 18.09
CA LYS A 376 -11.12 -14.84 16.90
C LYS A 376 -11.35 -13.93 15.69
N TYR A 377 -10.40 -13.82 14.77
CA TYR A 377 -10.54 -12.98 13.58
C TYR A 377 -10.28 -13.76 12.29
N ASN A 378 -11.10 -13.52 11.27
CA ASN A 378 -10.93 -14.10 9.93
C ASN A 378 -11.23 -13.05 8.88
N LEU A 379 -10.31 -12.85 7.95
CA LEU A 379 -10.47 -12.02 6.76
C LEU A 379 -10.20 -12.88 5.54
N ASN A 380 -11.04 -12.77 4.51
CA ASN A 380 -10.82 -13.36 3.21
C ASN A 380 -11.16 -12.35 2.12
N PHE A 381 -10.21 -12.10 1.23
CA PHE A 381 -10.35 -11.22 0.10
C PHE A 381 -9.78 -11.89 -1.15
N TYR A 382 -10.53 -11.85 -2.23
CA TYR A 382 -10.15 -12.37 -3.54
C TYR A 382 -10.65 -11.43 -4.63
N LEU A 383 -9.75 -10.99 -5.52
CA LEU A 383 -10.09 -10.16 -6.67
C LEU A 383 -9.39 -10.68 -7.93
N ASP A 384 -10.17 -11.20 -8.86
CA ASP A 384 -9.74 -11.39 -10.25
C ASP A 384 -10.03 -10.11 -11.04
N THR A 385 -8.98 -9.47 -11.54
CA THR A 385 -9.10 -8.22 -12.30
C THR A 385 -9.80 -8.38 -13.65
N ALA A 386 -9.90 -9.60 -14.19
CA ALA A 386 -10.64 -9.87 -15.42
C ALA A 386 -12.16 -9.85 -15.19
N ILE A 387 -12.60 -10.18 -13.98
CA ILE A 387 -14.01 -10.25 -13.60
C ILE A 387 -14.19 -9.55 -12.24
N PRO A 388 -14.07 -8.21 -12.17
CA PRO A 388 -14.09 -7.49 -10.88
C PRO A 388 -15.38 -7.70 -10.07
N ASP A 389 -16.52 -8.00 -10.71
CA ASP A 389 -17.77 -8.30 -10.02
C ASP A 389 -17.74 -9.64 -9.26
N SER A 390 -16.77 -10.51 -9.56
CA SER A 390 -16.58 -11.78 -8.85
C SER A 390 -15.80 -11.64 -7.54
N VAL A 391 -15.44 -10.40 -7.15
CA VAL A 391 -14.73 -10.11 -5.90
C VAL A 391 -15.37 -10.85 -4.73
N ARG A 392 -14.57 -11.51 -3.91
CA ARG A 392 -15.00 -12.14 -2.66
C ARG A 392 -14.40 -11.36 -1.51
N PHE A 393 -15.22 -11.06 -0.52
CA PHE A 393 -14.80 -10.36 0.68
C PHE A 393 -15.65 -10.88 1.84
N SER A 394 -15.00 -11.30 2.91
CA SER A 394 -15.63 -11.60 4.20
C SER A 394 -14.68 -11.19 5.31
N SER A 395 -15.20 -10.57 6.38
CA SER A 395 -14.39 -10.13 7.52
C SER A 395 -15.16 -10.30 8.81
N THR A 396 -14.75 -11.25 9.64
CA THR A 396 -15.47 -11.63 10.85
C THR A 396 -14.58 -11.55 12.07
N LEU A 397 -15.00 -10.74 13.06
CA LEU A 397 -14.46 -10.74 14.41
C LEU A 397 -15.47 -11.45 15.32
N THR A 398 -15.13 -12.68 15.71
CA THR A 398 -15.98 -13.56 16.50
C THR A 398 -15.59 -13.47 17.98
N PRO A 399 -16.49 -12.97 18.85
CA PRO A 399 -16.27 -12.93 20.28
C PRO A 399 -16.60 -14.27 20.95
N VAL A 400 -15.88 -14.60 22.01
CA VAL A 400 -16.12 -15.77 22.87
C VAL A 400 -16.14 -15.29 24.32
N ASN A 401 -17.33 -15.29 24.93
CA ASN A 401 -17.54 -14.75 26.29
C ASN A 401 -17.04 -13.29 26.46
N PHE A 402 -17.07 -12.50 25.39
CA PHE A 402 -16.58 -11.12 25.39
C PHE A 402 -17.45 -10.22 26.27
N LYS A 403 -16.82 -9.42 27.13
CA LYS A 403 -17.50 -8.44 27.98
C LYS A 403 -16.67 -7.18 28.12
N ILE A 404 -17.33 -6.03 28.14
CA ILE A 404 -16.70 -4.75 28.47
C ILE A 404 -16.76 -4.56 29.99
N LEU A 405 -15.61 -4.39 30.62
CA LEU A 405 -15.49 -4.19 32.07
C LEU A 405 -15.42 -2.70 32.42
N ARG A 406 -14.74 -1.91 31.60
CA ARG A 406 -14.55 -0.48 31.82
C ARG A 406 -14.38 0.24 30.49
N TRP A 407 -15.02 1.39 30.34
CA TRP A 407 -14.82 2.28 29.20
C TRP A 407 -13.39 2.84 29.15
N GLY A 408 -12.92 3.12 27.94
CA GLY A 408 -11.71 3.92 27.73
C GLY A 408 -12.00 5.42 27.92
N LYS A 409 -11.23 6.27 27.24
CA LYS A 409 -11.44 7.72 27.23
C LYS A 409 -12.87 8.11 26.80
N THR A 410 -13.48 7.33 25.93
CA THR A 410 -14.82 7.61 25.39
C THR A 410 -15.85 6.61 25.90
N ASN A 411 -16.93 7.10 26.52
CA ASN A 411 -18.11 6.29 26.87
C ASN A 411 -18.96 6.02 25.61
N LEU A 412 -18.96 4.77 25.14
CA LEU A 412 -19.70 4.34 23.94
C LEU A 412 -21.23 4.25 24.14
N GLN A 413 -21.72 4.43 25.37
CA GLN A 413 -23.14 4.50 25.68
C GLN A 413 -23.67 5.94 25.78
N LYS A 414 -22.81 6.97 25.59
CA LYS A 414 -23.22 8.38 25.76
C LYS A 414 -24.44 8.77 24.93
N ILE A 415 -24.64 8.12 23.77
CA ILE A 415 -25.77 8.43 22.89
C ILE A 415 -27.13 7.99 23.44
N ASN A 416 -27.18 7.19 24.50
CA ASN A 416 -28.42 6.82 25.17
C ASN A 416 -29.01 7.96 26.02
N ALA A 417 -28.22 8.99 26.32
CA ALA A 417 -28.66 10.17 27.08
C ALA A 417 -28.57 11.45 26.22
N PRO A 418 -29.13 12.57 26.68
CA PRO A 418 -28.89 13.87 26.05
C PRO A 418 -27.40 14.24 26.06
N PHE A 419 -26.89 14.75 24.94
CA PHE A 419 -25.49 15.18 24.81
C PHE A 419 -25.36 16.35 23.83
N VAL A 420 -24.24 17.07 23.88
CA VAL A 420 -23.92 18.14 22.91
C VAL A 420 -23.10 17.54 21.78
N TYR A 421 -23.55 17.77 20.55
CA TYR A 421 -22.86 17.43 19.32
C TYR A 421 -22.24 18.67 18.69
N THR A 422 -20.92 18.66 18.49
CA THR A 422 -20.19 19.74 17.82
C THR A 422 -19.64 19.22 16.49
N PRO A 423 -20.21 19.63 15.33
CA PRO A 423 -19.62 19.32 14.04
C PRO A 423 -18.29 20.07 13.88
N TYR A 424 -17.37 19.54 13.07
CA TYR A 424 -16.14 20.23 12.70
C TYR A 424 -16.05 20.38 11.18
N GLU A 425 -15.57 21.54 10.71
CA GLU A 425 -15.35 21.83 9.29
C GLU A 425 -13.95 22.42 9.10
N TYR A 426 -13.13 21.81 8.25
CA TYR A 426 -11.72 22.19 8.03
C TYR A 426 -10.92 22.39 9.34
N GLY A 427 -11.18 21.53 10.34
CA GLY A 427 -10.53 21.59 11.65
C GLY A 427 -11.12 22.61 12.62
N LYS A 428 -12.11 23.41 12.21
CA LYS A 428 -12.79 24.39 13.05
C LYS A 428 -14.11 23.83 13.60
N PRO A 429 -14.42 24.02 14.90
CA PRO A 429 -15.71 23.64 15.43
C PRO A 429 -16.80 24.52 14.82
N MET A 430 -17.92 23.90 14.46
CA MET A 430 -19.17 24.55 14.06
C MET A 430 -20.05 24.79 15.30
N ARG A 431 -21.30 25.23 15.09
CA ARG A 431 -22.28 25.43 16.16
C ARG A 431 -22.54 24.13 16.95
N ASP A 432 -22.56 24.25 18.27
CA ASP A 432 -23.01 23.19 19.18
C ASP A 432 -24.50 22.89 19.01
N ILE A 433 -24.83 21.60 18.95
CA ILE A 433 -26.19 21.11 18.76
C ILE A 433 -26.52 20.18 19.93
N THR A 434 -27.46 20.59 20.77
CA THR A 434 -27.95 19.72 21.84
C THR A 434 -28.82 18.60 21.26
N ILE A 435 -28.44 17.35 21.49
CA ILE A 435 -29.16 16.16 21.06
C ILE A 435 -29.99 15.64 22.23
N GLY A 436 -31.21 16.16 22.35
CA GLY A 436 -32.15 15.77 23.38
C GLY A 436 -33.35 16.72 23.46
N PRO A 437 -34.31 16.44 24.36
CA PRO A 437 -35.59 17.15 24.42
C PRO A 437 -35.49 18.67 24.66
N SER A 438 -34.38 19.16 25.21
CA SER A 438 -34.15 20.59 25.44
C SER A 438 -33.90 21.38 24.15
N ASN A 439 -33.56 20.71 23.04
CA ASN A 439 -33.44 21.35 21.75
C ASN A 439 -34.80 21.32 21.03
N PRO A 440 -35.42 22.46 20.69
CA PRO A 440 -36.70 22.50 19.99
C PRO A 440 -36.66 21.92 18.57
N ASN A 441 -35.46 21.78 17.99
CA ASN A 441 -35.24 21.10 16.71
C ASN A 441 -34.95 19.60 16.84
N PHE A 442 -34.75 19.08 18.06
CA PHE A 442 -34.67 17.64 18.26
C PHE A 442 -36.02 16.99 18.00
N THR A 443 -36.03 15.95 17.17
CA THR A 443 -37.26 15.25 16.77
C THR A 443 -37.15 13.78 17.17
N PRO A 444 -38.00 13.28 18.09
CA PRO A 444 -38.07 11.86 18.39
C PRO A 444 -38.41 11.04 17.15
N LEU A 445 -37.89 9.81 17.04
CA LEU A 445 -38.06 8.96 15.86
C LEU A 445 -39.54 8.72 15.52
N SER A 446 -40.40 8.61 16.53
CA SER A 446 -41.85 8.45 16.38
C SER A 446 -42.54 9.67 15.74
N SER A 447 -41.91 10.84 15.80
CA SER A 447 -42.41 12.11 15.26
C SER A 447 -41.82 12.44 13.89
N ILE A 448 -41.09 11.51 13.28
CA ILE A 448 -40.53 11.64 11.93
C ILE A 448 -41.41 10.88 10.95
N SER A 449 -41.73 11.51 9.81
CA SER A 449 -42.52 10.88 8.74
C SER A 449 -41.91 9.57 8.27
N LYS A 450 -42.72 8.51 8.19
CA LYS A 450 -42.32 7.20 7.64
C LYS A 450 -41.79 7.31 6.21
N ASN A 451 -42.30 8.28 5.43
CA ASN A 451 -41.84 8.53 4.07
C ASN A 451 -40.36 8.90 4.04
N PHE A 452 -39.93 9.82 4.92
CA PHE A 452 -38.54 10.21 5.04
C PHE A 452 -37.67 9.06 5.57
N ILE A 453 -38.11 8.38 6.64
CA ILE A 453 -37.38 7.24 7.20
C ILE A 453 -37.11 6.18 6.12
N ASN A 454 -38.16 5.79 5.38
CA ASN A 454 -38.06 4.77 4.33
C ASN A 454 -37.20 5.24 3.15
N ALA A 455 -37.24 6.52 2.79
CA ALA A 455 -36.41 7.08 1.74
C ALA A 455 -34.92 7.03 2.11
N VAL A 456 -34.54 7.50 3.31
CA VAL A 456 -33.15 7.50 3.76
C VAL A 456 -32.63 6.08 3.96
N LEU A 457 -33.40 5.20 4.61
CA LEU A 457 -33.01 3.79 4.74
C LEU A 457 -32.85 3.12 3.37
N THR A 458 -33.67 3.44 2.37
CA THR A 458 -33.51 2.84 1.04
C THR A 458 -32.30 3.40 0.30
N ALA A 459 -31.94 4.67 0.50
CA ALA A 459 -30.80 5.32 -0.15
C ALA A 459 -29.46 4.91 0.48
N GLU A 460 -29.38 4.97 1.81
CA GLU A 460 -28.12 4.83 2.56
C GLU A 460 -27.89 3.41 3.06
N ASP A 461 -28.91 2.76 3.65
CA ASP A 461 -28.73 1.49 4.35
C ASP A 461 -30.00 0.62 4.39
N PRO A 462 -30.32 -0.09 3.29
CA PRO A 462 -31.57 -0.84 3.17
C PRO A 462 -31.74 -1.93 4.22
N SER A 463 -30.64 -2.45 4.76
CA SER A 463 -30.58 -3.56 5.72
C SER A 463 -30.35 -3.08 7.16
N PHE A 464 -30.50 -1.79 7.45
CA PHE A 464 -30.09 -1.18 8.72
C PHE A 464 -30.50 -1.98 9.96
N TYR A 465 -31.75 -2.43 10.02
CA TYR A 465 -32.31 -3.17 11.16
C TYR A 465 -31.85 -4.64 11.25
N THR A 466 -31.27 -5.20 10.19
CA THR A 466 -30.93 -6.63 10.10
C THR A 466 -29.43 -6.90 10.18
N HIS A 467 -28.58 -5.91 9.90
CA HIS A 467 -27.12 -6.09 9.97
C HIS A 467 -26.56 -5.65 11.34
N ASN A 468 -25.36 -6.14 11.69
CA ASN A 468 -24.65 -5.80 12.93
C ASN A 468 -23.50 -4.83 12.64
N GLY A 469 -23.82 -3.60 12.20
CA GLY A 469 -22.84 -2.58 11.83
C GLY A 469 -22.27 -2.62 10.40
N PHE A 470 -22.17 -3.78 9.74
CA PHE A 470 -21.53 -3.91 8.43
C PHE A 470 -22.39 -4.67 7.41
N VAL A 471 -22.23 -4.34 6.12
CA VAL A 471 -22.88 -5.05 5.01
C VAL A 471 -21.81 -5.48 4.00
N GLU A 472 -21.40 -6.76 4.05
CA GLU A 472 -20.32 -7.29 3.20
C GLU A 472 -20.59 -7.11 1.71
N GLU A 473 -21.84 -7.30 1.28
CA GLU A 473 -22.24 -7.14 -0.12
C GLU A 473 -22.08 -5.69 -0.61
N SER A 474 -22.29 -4.69 0.25
CA SER A 474 -22.04 -3.29 -0.07
C SER A 474 -20.54 -3.01 -0.24
N ILE A 475 -19.70 -3.62 0.60
CA ILE A 475 -18.24 -3.54 0.50
C ILE A 475 -17.75 -4.20 -0.80
N ARG A 476 -18.24 -5.40 -1.13
CA ARG A 476 -17.92 -6.10 -2.39
C ARG A 476 -18.28 -5.25 -3.62
N LYS A 477 -19.50 -4.72 -3.66
CA LYS A 477 -19.94 -3.84 -4.77
C LYS A 477 -19.12 -2.56 -4.85
N SER A 478 -18.77 -1.96 -3.72
CA SER A 478 -17.90 -0.79 -3.66
C SER A 478 -16.52 -1.10 -4.26
N ILE A 479 -15.89 -2.22 -3.87
CA ILE A 479 -14.60 -2.65 -4.42
C ILE A 479 -14.69 -2.87 -5.93
N ALA A 480 -15.70 -3.62 -6.41
CA ALA A 480 -15.88 -3.91 -7.82
C ALA A 480 -16.05 -2.64 -8.67
N VAL A 481 -16.93 -1.71 -8.24
CA VAL A 481 -17.16 -0.44 -8.94
C VAL A 481 -15.91 0.44 -8.91
N ASN A 482 -15.28 0.59 -7.75
CA ASN A 482 -14.10 1.45 -7.60
C ASN A 482 -12.91 0.92 -8.42
N PHE A 483 -12.77 -0.40 -8.51
CA PHE A 483 -11.75 -1.03 -9.34
C PHE A 483 -12.00 -0.78 -10.84
N LYS A 484 -13.25 -0.98 -11.31
CA LYS A 484 -13.63 -0.74 -12.71
C LYS A 484 -13.45 0.72 -13.14
N GLU A 485 -13.82 1.63 -12.26
CA GLU A 485 -13.77 3.08 -12.52
C GLU A 485 -12.39 3.69 -12.22
N LYS A 486 -11.49 2.91 -11.59
CA LYS A 486 -10.15 3.35 -11.14
C LYS A 486 -10.17 4.59 -10.24
N LYS A 487 -11.29 4.80 -9.52
CA LYS A 487 -11.52 5.91 -8.60
C LYS A 487 -12.49 5.48 -7.50
N PHE A 488 -12.45 6.12 -6.34
CA PHE A 488 -13.42 5.89 -5.26
C PHE A 488 -14.74 6.58 -5.60
N LYS A 489 -15.63 5.88 -6.31
CA LYS A 489 -16.96 6.36 -6.77
C LYS A 489 -18.11 5.87 -5.91
N ARG A 490 -17.87 4.82 -5.11
CA ARG A 490 -18.90 4.18 -4.29
C ARG A 490 -18.35 3.84 -2.92
N GLY A 491 -19.01 4.32 -1.88
CA GLY A 491 -18.77 3.93 -0.50
C GLY A 491 -19.41 2.59 -0.12
N GLY A 492 -18.96 2.02 1.00
CA GLY A 492 -19.52 0.81 1.60
C GLY A 492 -19.89 0.99 3.09
N SER A 493 -20.00 2.23 3.57
CA SER A 493 -20.28 2.52 4.99
C SER A 493 -21.78 2.49 5.28
N THR A 494 -22.17 1.87 6.39
CA THR A 494 -23.56 1.79 6.89
C THR A 494 -23.93 3.04 7.69
N ILE A 495 -25.21 3.19 8.05
CA ILE A 495 -25.65 4.27 8.96
C ILE A 495 -24.95 4.16 10.31
N SER A 496 -24.74 2.94 10.83
CA SER A 496 -24.01 2.72 12.10
C SER A 496 -22.57 3.24 12.03
N MET A 497 -21.87 2.98 10.91
CA MET A 497 -20.51 3.49 10.68
C MET A 497 -20.49 5.02 10.58
N GLN A 498 -21.43 5.60 9.84
CA GLN A 498 -21.55 7.06 9.72
C GLN A 498 -21.85 7.74 11.07
N LEU A 499 -22.75 7.15 11.86
CA LEU A 499 -23.08 7.62 13.21
C LEU A 499 -21.85 7.59 14.12
N VAL A 500 -21.12 6.46 14.15
CA VAL A 500 -19.92 6.32 14.96
C VAL A 500 -18.85 7.31 14.55
N LYS A 501 -18.60 7.44 13.24
CA LYS A 501 -17.67 8.43 12.67
C LYS A 501 -17.98 9.84 13.18
N ASN A 502 -19.25 10.22 13.19
CA ASN A 502 -19.65 11.59 13.52
C ASN A 502 -19.65 11.86 15.04
N VAL A 503 -20.00 10.87 15.86
CA VAL A 503 -20.22 11.08 17.31
C VAL A 503 -18.98 10.81 18.17
N TYR A 504 -18.15 9.84 17.78
CA TYR A 504 -17.06 9.32 18.63
C TYR A 504 -15.67 9.62 18.13
N LEU A 505 -15.51 10.03 16.87
CA LEU A 505 -14.21 10.16 16.23
C LEU A 505 -13.98 11.58 15.69
N SER A 506 -12.71 11.95 15.54
CA SER A 506 -12.32 13.19 14.89
C SER A 506 -12.62 13.12 13.38
N ARG A 507 -12.76 14.28 12.71
CA ARG A 507 -12.93 14.32 11.24
C ARG A 507 -11.64 14.05 10.45
N GLN A 508 -10.52 13.73 11.10
CA GLN A 508 -9.25 13.49 10.42
C GLN A 508 -9.31 12.25 9.52
N LYS A 509 -8.98 12.38 8.25
CA LYS A 509 -9.07 11.28 7.28
C LYS A 509 -7.82 10.39 7.34
N THR A 510 -7.66 9.64 8.42
CA THR A 510 -6.53 8.72 8.63
C THR A 510 -6.96 7.24 8.61
N LEU A 511 -6.02 6.36 8.30
CA LEU A 511 -6.23 4.90 8.36
C LEU A 511 -6.55 4.44 9.79
N ALA A 512 -5.80 4.96 10.78
CA ALA A 512 -6.01 4.66 12.19
C ALA A 512 -7.45 4.99 12.64
N ARG A 513 -7.95 6.18 12.28
CA ARG A 513 -9.33 6.57 12.56
C ARG A 513 -10.34 5.62 11.92
N LYS A 514 -10.11 5.17 10.69
CA LYS A 514 -11.03 4.24 10.02
C LYS A 514 -11.03 2.85 10.68
N ALA A 515 -9.87 2.38 11.13
CA ALA A 515 -9.77 1.14 11.90
C ALA A 515 -10.48 1.27 13.26
N GLU A 516 -10.31 2.41 13.94
CA GLU A 516 -11.02 2.71 15.19
C GLU A 516 -12.54 2.77 15.02
N GLU A 517 -13.01 3.35 13.91
CA GLU A 517 -14.44 3.38 13.53
C GLU A 517 -15.01 1.97 13.43
N ILE A 518 -14.32 1.07 12.72
CA ILE A 518 -14.73 -0.31 12.57
C ILE A 518 -14.79 -1.01 13.94
N LEU A 519 -13.78 -0.79 14.79
CA LEU A 519 -13.74 -1.41 16.12
C LEU A 519 -14.86 -0.89 17.04
N ILE A 520 -15.12 0.43 17.06
CA ILE A 520 -16.21 1.02 17.85
C ILE A 520 -17.58 0.55 17.35
N VAL A 521 -17.81 0.51 16.03
CA VAL A 521 -19.06 -0.01 15.46
C VAL A 521 -19.29 -1.46 15.89
N TRP A 522 -18.26 -2.29 15.81
CA TRP A 522 -18.35 -3.67 16.28
C TRP A 522 -18.66 -3.74 17.78
N LEU A 523 -17.98 -2.94 18.62
CA LEU A 523 -18.24 -2.90 20.06
C LEU A 523 -19.70 -2.52 20.39
N ILE A 524 -20.24 -1.49 19.73
CA ILE A 524 -21.61 -1.00 19.94
C ILE A 524 -22.65 -2.02 19.48
N GLU A 525 -22.51 -2.51 18.24
CA GLU A 525 -23.49 -3.39 17.62
C GLU A 525 -23.47 -4.79 18.24
N HIS A 526 -22.28 -5.32 18.55
CA HIS A 526 -22.14 -6.65 19.14
C HIS A 526 -22.62 -6.70 20.60
N ASN A 527 -22.27 -5.69 21.42
CA ASN A 527 -22.68 -5.65 22.82
C ASN A 527 -24.07 -5.01 23.02
N HIS A 528 -24.80 -4.71 21.92
CA HIS A 528 -26.10 -4.06 21.94
C HIS A 528 -26.15 -2.81 22.84
N LEU A 529 -25.07 -2.01 22.82
CA LEU A 529 -24.93 -0.86 23.72
C LEU A 529 -25.99 0.22 23.46
N VAL A 530 -26.53 0.25 22.25
CA VAL A 530 -27.51 1.22 21.77
C VAL A 530 -28.49 0.50 20.85
N SER A 531 -29.79 0.74 21.00
CA SER A 531 -30.80 0.16 20.13
C SER A 531 -30.75 0.74 18.71
N LYS A 532 -31.12 -0.04 17.69
CA LYS A 532 -31.23 0.44 16.30
C LYS A 532 -32.12 1.67 16.15
N GLN A 533 -33.22 1.71 16.90
CA GLN A 533 -34.14 2.85 16.92
C GLN A 533 -33.45 4.11 17.45
N ARG A 534 -32.72 4.00 18.58
CA ARG A 534 -31.98 5.14 19.13
C ARG A 534 -30.84 5.58 18.22
N MET A 535 -30.11 4.64 17.61
CA MET A 535 -29.09 4.98 16.62
C MET A 535 -29.66 5.76 15.44
N LEU A 536 -30.80 5.33 14.90
CA LEU A 536 -31.47 6.00 13.79
C LEU A 536 -32.02 7.38 14.19
N GLU A 537 -32.60 7.50 15.39
CA GLU A 537 -33.06 8.77 15.94
C GLU A 537 -31.93 9.78 16.04
N VAL A 538 -30.80 9.39 16.65
CA VAL A 538 -29.64 10.27 16.77
C VAL A 538 -29.09 10.60 15.39
N TYR A 539 -28.96 9.62 14.50
CA TYR A 539 -28.51 9.84 13.12
C TYR A 539 -29.33 10.92 12.41
N PHE A 540 -30.66 10.83 12.45
CA PHE A 540 -31.54 11.85 11.84
C PHE A 540 -31.50 13.20 12.53
N ASN A 541 -31.01 13.29 13.76
CA ASN A 541 -30.87 14.57 14.48
C ASN A 541 -29.47 15.19 14.37
N ILE A 542 -28.46 14.44 13.94
CA ILE A 542 -27.08 14.97 13.74
C ILE A 542 -26.67 15.08 12.28
N MET A 543 -27.38 14.41 11.35
CA MET A 543 -26.98 14.41 9.96
C MET A 543 -27.01 15.81 9.36
N GLU A 544 -25.99 16.14 8.58
CA GLU A 544 -25.92 17.41 7.85
C GLU A 544 -26.83 17.32 6.63
N LEU A 545 -27.76 18.26 6.49
CA LEU A 545 -28.74 18.32 5.40
C LEU A 545 -28.65 19.64 4.63
N GLY A 546 -27.58 20.41 4.80
CA GLY A 546 -27.31 21.67 4.12
C GLY A 546 -26.19 22.43 4.82
N GLN A 547 -25.78 23.56 4.25
CA GLN A 547 -24.76 24.41 4.86
C GLN A 547 -25.23 24.86 6.25
N ASN A 548 -24.56 24.39 7.30
CA ASN A 548 -24.91 24.65 8.71
C ASN A 548 -26.36 24.27 9.09
N ILE A 549 -26.94 23.27 8.42
CA ILE A 549 -28.29 22.75 8.72
C ILE A 549 -28.14 21.31 9.18
N TYR A 550 -28.48 21.06 10.45
CA TYR A 550 -28.28 19.76 11.07
C TYR A 550 -29.58 19.20 11.63
N GLY A 551 -29.80 17.93 11.31
CA GLY A 551 -30.96 17.18 11.76
C GLY A 551 -32.24 17.50 11.00
N ILE A 552 -33.17 16.55 11.07
CA ILE A 552 -34.43 16.59 10.32
C ILE A 552 -35.38 17.70 10.78
N GLY A 553 -35.33 18.06 12.07
CA GLY A 553 -36.16 19.13 12.62
C GLY A 553 -35.85 20.48 12.02
N GLU A 554 -34.56 20.82 11.90
CA GLU A 554 -34.11 22.05 11.25
C GLU A 554 -34.33 21.99 9.73
N ALA A 555 -33.94 20.88 9.09
CA ALA A 555 -34.01 20.74 7.63
C ALA A 555 -35.45 20.83 7.09
N SER A 556 -36.42 20.16 7.73
CA SER A 556 -37.83 20.19 7.31
C SER A 556 -38.42 21.60 7.34
N ARG A 557 -38.09 22.38 8.38
CA ARG A 557 -38.49 23.78 8.52
C ARG A 557 -37.76 24.70 7.54
N TYR A 558 -36.48 24.43 7.31
CA TYR A 558 -35.66 25.21 6.38
C TYR A 558 -36.17 25.06 4.94
N TYR A 559 -36.18 23.83 4.41
CA TYR A 559 -36.51 23.60 3.00
C TYR A 559 -38.00 23.78 2.69
N PHE A 560 -38.88 23.32 3.58
CA PHE A 560 -40.30 23.16 3.25
C PHE A 560 -41.24 23.95 4.16
N GLY A 561 -40.74 24.51 5.27
CA GLY A 561 -41.60 25.12 6.29
C GLY A 561 -42.54 24.12 6.97
N LYS A 562 -42.21 22.82 6.93
CA LYS A 562 -43.04 21.73 7.46
C LYS A 562 -42.49 21.20 8.77
N ARG A 563 -43.34 20.53 9.57
CA ARG A 563 -42.85 19.69 10.67
C ARG A 563 -42.30 18.37 10.10
N PRO A 564 -41.34 17.71 10.77
CA PRO A 564 -40.81 16.41 10.32
C PRO A 564 -41.86 15.33 10.08
N ALA A 565 -42.95 15.34 10.85
CA ALA A 565 -44.08 14.41 10.70
C ALA A 565 -44.88 14.64 9.40
N ASP A 566 -44.89 15.87 8.87
CA ASP A 566 -45.69 16.28 7.71
C ASP A 566 -44.93 16.10 6.38
N LEU A 567 -43.72 15.53 6.40
CA LEU A 567 -42.93 15.32 5.19
C LEU A 567 -43.59 14.29 4.27
N THR A 568 -43.80 14.71 3.02
CA THR A 568 -44.33 13.86 1.96
C THR A 568 -43.25 12.89 1.44
N ILE A 569 -43.64 11.94 0.60
CA ILE A 569 -42.68 11.07 -0.11
C ILE A 569 -41.70 11.86 -0.96
N GLY A 570 -42.15 12.92 -1.63
CA GLY A 570 -41.27 13.76 -2.43
C GLY A 570 -40.26 14.51 -1.57
N ASP A 571 -40.69 15.08 -0.43
CA ASP A 571 -39.81 15.75 0.51
C ASP A 571 -38.77 14.77 1.09
N GLY A 572 -39.21 13.55 1.42
CA GLY A 572 -38.35 12.47 1.92
C GLY A 572 -37.29 12.03 0.91
N LEU A 573 -37.70 11.81 -0.34
CA LEU A 573 -36.79 11.46 -1.45
C LEU A 573 -35.81 12.60 -1.77
N PHE A 574 -36.25 13.85 -1.71
CA PHE A 574 -35.36 15.00 -1.87
C PHE A 574 -34.27 14.99 -0.78
N LEU A 575 -34.66 14.89 0.48
CA LEU A 575 -33.72 14.90 1.61
C LEU A 575 -32.77 13.70 1.57
N ALA A 576 -33.25 12.51 1.22
CA ALA A 576 -32.40 11.35 0.99
C ALA A 576 -31.38 11.58 -0.14
N SER A 577 -31.75 12.31 -1.19
CA SER A 577 -30.86 12.60 -2.33
C SER A 577 -29.68 13.51 -1.99
N ILE A 578 -29.79 14.33 -0.93
CA ILE A 578 -28.76 15.30 -0.55
C ILE A 578 -27.81 14.75 0.53
N VAL A 579 -28.13 13.64 1.19
CA VAL A 579 -27.28 13.03 2.23
C VAL A 579 -25.82 12.85 1.77
N PRO A 580 -25.53 12.36 0.56
CA PRO A 580 -24.14 12.20 0.11
C PRO A 580 -23.39 13.52 -0.10
N LYS A 581 -24.10 14.61 -0.43
CA LYS A 581 -23.52 15.93 -0.71
C LYS A 581 -24.45 17.06 -0.21
N PRO A 582 -24.53 17.28 1.11
CA PRO A 582 -25.56 18.13 1.71
C PRO A 582 -25.43 19.60 1.32
N LYS A 583 -24.19 20.10 1.17
CA LYS A 583 -23.90 21.49 0.78
C LYS A 583 -24.31 21.85 -0.65
N ALA A 584 -24.54 20.84 -1.50
CA ALA A 584 -25.04 21.03 -2.85
C ALA A 584 -26.58 21.06 -2.93
N SER A 585 -27.29 21.05 -1.79
CA SER A 585 -28.75 20.97 -1.74
C SER A 585 -29.44 22.09 -2.51
N MET A 586 -28.97 23.34 -2.40
CA MET A 586 -29.64 24.47 -3.04
C MET A 586 -29.57 24.44 -4.56
N TYR A 587 -28.49 23.89 -5.14
CA TYR A 587 -28.30 23.75 -6.58
C TYR A 587 -29.30 22.79 -7.24
N LYS A 588 -30.02 22.01 -6.44
CA LYS A 588 -31.04 21.07 -6.89
C LYS A 588 -32.38 21.74 -7.21
N PHE A 589 -32.54 23.01 -6.85
CA PHE A 589 -33.72 23.80 -7.12
C PHE A 589 -33.52 24.75 -8.32
N MET A 590 -34.60 24.98 -9.05
CA MET A 590 -34.77 26.04 -10.04
C MET A 590 -35.15 27.35 -9.33
N ALA A 591 -34.99 28.50 -10.00
CA ALA A 591 -35.30 29.82 -9.43
C ALA A 591 -36.75 29.96 -8.92
N ASP A 592 -37.71 29.24 -9.49
CA ASP A 592 -39.11 29.20 -9.04
C ASP A 592 -39.33 28.32 -7.78
N GLY A 593 -38.28 27.69 -7.26
CA GLY A 593 -38.30 26.77 -6.13
C GLY A 593 -38.73 25.33 -6.48
N SER A 594 -38.92 25.01 -7.76
CA SER A 594 -39.13 23.63 -8.22
C SER A 594 -37.82 22.84 -8.26
N LEU A 595 -37.88 21.51 -8.31
CA LEU A 595 -36.67 20.69 -8.48
C LEU A 595 -36.20 20.68 -9.93
N LYS A 596 -34.87 20.61 -10.13
CA LYS A 596 -34.27 20.46 -11.46
C LYS A 596 -34.74 19.16 -12.13
N PRO A 597 -35.08 19.15 -13.45
CA PRO A 597 -35.67 17.99 -14.12
C PRO A 597 -34.85 16.69 -14.06
N TYR A 598 -33.51 16.78 -14.00
CA TYR A 598 -32.66 15.58 -13.95
C TYR A 598 -32.91 14.72 -12.70
N MET A 599 -33.44 15.31 -11.62
CA MET A 599 -33.75 14.60 -10.38
C MET A 599 -34.94 13.66 -10.51
N PHE A 600 -35.79 13.83 -11.51
CA PHE A 600 -36.93 12.95 -11.77
C PHE A 600 -36.50 11.48 -11.88
N ASN A 601 -35.36 11.22 -12.52
CA ASN A 601 -34.81 9.86 -12.66
C ASN A 601 -34.43 9.25 -11.32
N TYR A 602 -33.85 10.05 -10.40
CA TYR A 602 -33.54 9.60 -9.05
C TYR A 602 -34.83 9.26 -8.28
N PHE A 603 -35.83 10.14 -8.32
CA PHE A 603 -37.12 9.93 -7.65
C PHE A 603 -37.79 8.65 -8.14
N ARG A 604 -37.85 8.45 -9.46
CA ARG A 604 -38.43 7.24 -10.05
C ARG A 604 -37.64 6.00 -9.66
N PHE A 605 -36.31 6.05 -9.70
CA PHE A 605 -35.46 4.91 -9.33
C PHE A 605 -35.65 4.51 -7.87
N MET A 606 -35.55 5.47 -6.95
CA MET A 606 -35.68 5.24 -5.51
C MET A 606 -37.09 4.86 -5.11
N GLY A 607 -38.10 5.57 -5.61
CA GLY A 607 -39.51 5.26 -5.36
C GLY A 607 -39.89 3.86 -5.86
N ASN A 608 -39.39 3.42 -7.03
CA ASN A 608 -39.59 2.05 -7.51
C ASN A 608 -38.92 1.00 -6.61
N ILE A 609 -37.76 1.30 -6.02
CA ILE A 609 -37.13 0.42 -5.02
C ILE A 609 -38.01 0.36 -3.77
N MET A 610 -38.46 1.51 -3.26
CA MET A 610 -39.34 1.57 -2.09
C MET A 610 -40.65 0.82 -2.33
N ALA A 611 -41.26 0.96 -3.50
CA ALA A 611 -42.49 0.27 -3.86
C ALA A 611 -42.32 -1.25 -3.95
N ARG A 612 -41.23 -1.72 -4.58
CA ARG A 612 -40.88 -3.16 -4.60
C ARG A 612 -40.64 -3.75 -3.21
N ARG A 613 -40.25 -2.91 -2.24
CA ARG A 613 -40.05 -3.29 -0.84
C ARG A 613 -41.32 -3.15 0.00
N GLY A 614 -42.45 -2.73 -0.58
CA GLY A 614 -43.71 -2.50 0.15
C GLY A 614 -43.71 -1.28 1.06
N LEU A 615 -42.76 -0.34 0.87
CA LEU A 615 -42.61 0.85 1.72
C LEU A 615 -43.46 2.04 1.25
N THR A 616 -43.97 1.98 0.03
CA THR A 616 -44.86 2.97 -0.61
C THR A 616 -45.67 2.29 -1.70
N PRO A 617 -46.87 2.79 -2.07
CA PRO A 617 -47.56 2.35 -3.28
C PRO A 617 -46.73 2.59 -4.54
N ALA A 618 -46.96 1.81 -5.59
CA ALA A 618 -46.38 2.07 -6.91
C ALA A 618 -46.97 3.37 -7.49
N ASP A 619 -46.12 4.21 -8.09
CA ASP A 619 -46.50 5.51 -8.61
C ASP A 619 -45.77 5.78 -9.94
N THR A 620 -46.51 6.13 -10.98
CA THR A 620 -45.97 6.47 -12.30
C THR A 620 -45.70 7.97 -12.47
N SER A 621 -46.22 8.81 -11.57
CA SER A 621 -46.11 10.28 -11.59
C SER A 621 -44.79 10.83 -11.01
N GLY A 622 -43.91 9.95 -10.53
CA GLY A 622 -42.57 10.31 -10.06
C GLY A 622 -42.47 10.51 -8.55
N TYR A 623 -43.33 9.87 -7.76
CA TYR A 623 -43.22 9.80 -6.30
C TYR A 623 -43.18 11.18 -5.62
N GLY A 624 -44.13 12.05 -6.01
CA GLY A 624 -44.26 13.39 -5.45
C GLY A 624 -43.21 14.39 -5.93
N PHE A 625 -42.42 14.08 -6.97
CA PHE A 625 -41.39 14.97 -7.54
C PHE A 625 -41.90 16.39 -7.80
N TYR A 626 -43.07 16.52 -8.45
CA TYR A 626 -43.64 17.83 -8.80
C TYR A 626 -44.19 18.61 -7.60
N ASN A 627 -44.45 17.94 -6.47
CA ASN A 627 -44.97 18.54 -5.25
C ASN A 627 -43.87 19.10 -4.35
N VAL A 628 -42.61 18.76 -4.60
CA VAL A 628 -41.48 19.32 -3.85
C VAL A 628 -41.28 20.78 -4.27
N ARG A 629 -41.41 21.68 -3.29
CA ARG A 629 -41.25 23.12 -3.48
C ARG A 629 -40.42 23.70 -2.35
N LEU A 630 -39.38 24.44 -2.72
CA LEU A 630 -38.58 25.21 -1.77
C LEU A 630 -39.43 26.32 -1.15
N ARG A 631 -39.27 26.53 0.15
CA ARG A 631 -39.86 27.63 0.90
C ARG A 631 -39.57 28.97 0.23
N GLU A 632 -40.59 29.82 0.10
CA GLU A 632 -40.55 31.07 -0.66
C GLU A 632 -39.38 31.98 -0.28
N GLY A 633 -39.13 32.16 1.02
CA GLY A 633 -38.04 33.01 1.53
C GLY A 633 -36.63 32.55 1.16
N LEU A 634 -36.45 31.32 0.64
CA LEU A 634 -35.15 30.81 0.17
C LEU A 634 -34.95 30.95 -1.34
N ARG A 635 -36.02 31.19 -2.11
CA ARG A 635 -35.95 31.27 -3.58
C ARG A 635 -35.12 32.46 -4.07
N GLN A 636 -35.07 33.53 -3.27
CA GLN A 636 -34.25 34.72 -3.55
C GLN A 636 -32.74 34.43 -3.62
N TYR A 637 -32.28 33.32 -3.03
CA TYR A 637 -30.87 32.93 -3.04
C TYR A 637 -30.52 32.00 -4.21
N LEU A 638 -31.46 31.71 -5.10
CA LEU A 638 -31.25 30.88 -6.29
C LEU A 638 -30.89 31.76 -7.49
N ALA A 639 -29.67 31.62 -8.00
CA ALA A 639 -29.25 32.32 -9.21
C ALA A 639 -30.00 31.78 -10.46
N PRO A 640 -30.33 32.63 -11.44
CA PRO A 640 -30.80 32.16 -12.75
C PRO A 640 -29.69 31.37 -13.44
N ASP A 641 -30.08 30.24 -14.06
CA ASP A 641 -29.22 29.12 -14.49
C ASP A 641 -28.36 29.48 -15.74
N THR A 642 -27.49 30.49 -15.66
CA THR A 642 -26.60 30.92 -16.76
C THR A 642 -25.23 30.24 -16.76
N ALA A 643 -24.91 29.43 -15.75
CA ALA A 643 -23.65 28.70 -15.70
C ALA A 643 -23.84 27.24 -16.16
N VAL A 644 -23.41 26.93 -17.39
CA VAL A 644 -23.17 25.54 -17.80
C VAL A 644 -21.96 25.04 -17.02
N ILE A 645 -22.21 24.38 -15.89
CA ILE A 645 -21.16 23.70 -15.15
C ILE A 645 -20.86 22.38 -15.85
N ASP A 646 -19.58 22.17 -16.12
CA ASP A 646 -19.04 20.91 -16.59
C ASP A 646 -19.32 19.81 -15.57
N THR A 647 -20.27 18.91 -15.88
CA THR A 647 -20.59 17.72 -15.07
C THR A 647 -19.42 16.73 -14.92
N THR A 648 -18.27 17.00 -15.55
CA THR A 648 -17.03 16.24 -15.37
C THR A 648 -16.06 16.86 -14.35
N ALA A 649 -16.32 18.08 -13.86
CA ALA A 649 -15.65 18.66 -12.70
C ALA A 649 -16.25 18.08 -11.41
N PHE A 650 -15.92 16.80 -11.16
CA PHE A 650 -16.14 16.18 -9.87
C PHE A 650 -15.07 16.71 -8.92
N ASP A 651 -15.41 17.69 -8.07
CA ASP A 651 -14.60 17.97 -6.88
C ASP A 651 -14.53 16.69 -6.03
N ASP A 652 -13.30 16.26 -5.75
CA ASP A 652 -12.84 15.04 -5.07
C ASP A 652 -13.25 14.94 -3.58
N GLU A 653 -14.51 15.23 -3.25
CA GLU A 653 -15.01 15.18 -1.86
C GLU A 653 -16.01 14.04 -1.60
N GLU A 654 -15.87 12.90 -2.27
CA GLU A 654 -16.46 11.66 -1.74
C GLU A 654 -15.45 10.95 -0.83
N ASP A 655 -15.92 10.54 0.35
CA ASP A 655 -15.24 9.87 1.46
C ASP A 655 -14.64 8.49 1.09
N GLY A 656 -13.74 8.45 0.10
CA GLY A 656 -12.75 7.42 -0.09
C GLY A 656 -11.44 7.82 0.59
N MET A 657 -10.68 6.83 1.09
CA MET A 657 -9.23 7.02 1.26
C MET A 657 -8.69 7.65 -0.04
N PRO A 658 -7.83 8.68 -0.03
CA PRO A 658 -7.28 9.17 -1.30
C PRO A 658 -6.60 8.01 -2.03
N VAL A 659 -6.99 7.76 -3.29
CA VAL A 659 -6.21 6.86 -4.16
C VAL A 659 -4.83 7.50 -4.24
N VAL A 660 -3.79 6.68 -4.17
CA VAL A 660 -2.46 7.07 -4.65
C VAL A 660 -2.59 7.34 -6.16
N ILE A 661 -3.08 8.52 -6.53
CA ILE A 661 -2.82 9.14 -7.80
C ILE A 661 -1.59 10.00 -7.53
N MET A 662 -0.43 9.47 -7.90
CA MET A 662 0.74 10.30 -8.09
C MET A 662 0.36 11.38 -9.09
N GLN A 663 0.08 12.59 -8.60
CA GLN A 663 -0.03 13.77 -9.44
C GLN A 663 1.32 13.97 -10.11
N ASP A 664 1.32 13.80 -11.43
CA ASP A 664 2.47 13.94 -12.31
C ASP A 664 2.89 15.42 -12.34
N LYS A 665 4.00 15.76 -11.67
CA LYS A 665 5.00 16.74 -12.13
C LYS A 665 6.28 16.59 -11.29
N ASN A 666 7.34 16.19 -11.99
CA ASN A 666 8.70 15.81 -11.57
C ASN A 666 8.82 14.36 -11.05
N LYS A 667 9.44 13.51 -11.87
CA LYS A 667 9.73 12.10 -11.55
C LYS A 667 10.80 12.02 -10.48
N ASN A 668 10.44 11.55 -9.29
CA ASN A 668 11.39 11.35 -8.21
C ASN A 668 12.19 10.05 -8.41
N LEU A 669 13.31 9.88 -7.70
CA LEU A 669 14.15 8.66 -7.75
C LEU A 669 13.31 7.37 -7.56
N PHE A 670 12.30 7.42 -6.68
CA PHE A 670 11.37 6.31 -6.45
C PHE A 670 10.54 5.97 -7.69
N ASP A 671 10.07 6.97 -8.44
CA ASP A 671 9.34 6.77 -9.71
C ASP A 671 10.26 6.28 -10.84
N ARG A 672 11.56 6.57 -10.76
CA ARG A 672 12.55 6.08 -11.74
C ARG A 672 12.95 4.63 -11.47
N ILE A 673 12.98 4.21 -10.20
CA ILE A 673 13.31 2.83 -9.80
C ILE A 673 12.09 1.90 -9.92
N PHE A 674 10.90 2.37 -9.52
CA PHE A 674 9.69 1.54 -9.40
C PHE A 674 8.52 1.95 -10.32
N GLY A 675 8.59 3.12 -10.97
CA GLY A 675 7.55 3.56 -11.90
C GLY A 675 7.58 2.78 -13.21
N ASN A 676 6.43 2.26 -13.60
CA ASN A 676 6.25 1.72 -14.95
C ASN A 676 6.44 2.86 -15.95
N GLY A 677 7.34 2.66 -16.92
CA GLY A 677 7.51 3.58 -18.05
C GLY A 677 6.19 3.77 -18.77
N SER A 678 5.51 4.87 -18.47
CA SER A 678 4.33 5.31 -19.20
C SER A 678 4.71 5.56 -20.65
N LYS A 679 4.12 4.82 -21.58
CA LYS A 679 4.08 5.18 -22.99
C LYS A 679 3.42 6.55 -23.11
N LYS A 680 4.22 7.62 -23.18
CA LYS A 680 3.81 8.90 -23.78
C LYS A 680 4.37 8.87 -25.19
N ASP A 681 3.59 8.31 -26.11
CA ASP A 681 3.72 8.67 -27.52
C ASP A 681 3.10 10.05 -27.67
N THR A 682 3.93 11.09 -27.66
CA THR A 682 3.54 12.41 -28.14
C THR A 682 3.56 12.35 -29.66
N ALA A 683 2.53 11.73 -30.24
CA ALA A 683 2.18 11.96 -31.63
C ALA A 683 1.13 13.08 -31.64
N THR A 684 1.54 14.27 -32.04
CA THR A 684 0.67 15.33 -32.53
C THR A 684 -0.16 14.78 -33.69
N SER A 685 -1.35 14.27 -33.37
CA SER A 685 -2.38 13.99 -34.35
C SER A 685 -3.04 15.32 -34.73
N LYS A 686 -2.69 15.83 -35.91
CA LYS A 686 -3.56 16.77 -36.63
C LYS A 686 -4.87 16.02 -36.90
N THR A 687 -5.97 16.50 -36.31
CA THR A 687 -7.32 16.09 -36.64
C THR A 687 -7.58 16.36 -38.13
N ALA A 688 -7.60 15.30 -38.93
CA ALA A 688 -8.32 15.29 -40.20
C ALA A 688 -9.75 14.82 -39.91
N ASP A 689 -10.70 15.71 -40.17
CA ASP A 689 -12.13 15.44 -40.17
C ASP A 689 -12.48 14.32 -41.14
N THR A 690 -12.98 13.20 -40.63
CA THR A 690 -14.03 12.40 -41.29
C THR A 690 -14.66 11.45 -40.28
N VAL A 691 -15.53 11.96 -39.39
CA VAL A 691 -16.48 11.11 -38.67
C VAL A 691 -17.86 11.42 -39.23
N LYS A 692 -18.41 10.47 -40.00
CA LYS A 692 -19.78 10.56 -40.53
C LYS A 692 -20.76 10.90 -39.41
N SER A 693 -21.62 11.89 -39.63
CA SER A 693 -22.55 12.36 -38.59
C SER A 693 -23.57 11.27 -38.23
N LYS A 694 -24.13 11.33 -37.01
CA LYS A 694 -25.19 10.41 -36.55
C LYS A 694 -26.39 10.30 -37.51
N LYS A 695 -26.60 11.31 -38.37
CA LYS A 695 -27.65 11.31 -39.42
C LYS A 695 -27.27 10.39 -40.59
N GLN A 696 -26.00 10.38 -41.01
CA GLN A 696 -25.47 9.52 -42.07
C GLN A 696 -25.47 8.04 -41.66
N LEU A 697 -25.05 7.74 -40.42
CA LEU A 697 -25.12 6.37 -39.84
C LEU A 697 -26.56 5.85 -39.71
N ARG A 698 -27.55 6.75 -39.54
CA ARG A 698 -28.98 6.38 -39.54
C ARG A 698 -29.54 6.13 -40.93
N GLN A 699 -29.02 6.82 -41.96
CA GLN A 699 -29.39 6.58 -43.36
C GLN A 699 -28.82 5.25 -43.87
N GLU A 700 -27.55 4.95 -43.60
CA GLU A 700 -26.95 3.66 -43.97
C GLU A 700 -27.68 2.48 -43.31
N ARG A 701 -28.06 2.59 -42.02
CA ARG A 701 -28.87 1.55 -41.35
C ARG A 701 -30.28 1.39 -41.93
N ARG A 702 -30.85 2.45 -42.52
CA ARG A 702 -32.16 2.37 -43.19
C ARG A 702 -32.05 1.74 -44.57
N GLU A 703 -30.98 2.03 -45.32
CA GLU A 703 -30.72 1.38 -46.60
C GLU A 703 -30.33 -0.10 -46.44
N GLN A 704 -29.57 -0.43 -45.40
CA GLN A 704 -29.20 -1.81 -45.10
C GLN A 704 -30.43 -2.66 -44.73
N LYS A 705 -31.36 -2.11 -43.93
CA LYS A 705 -32.66 -2.76 -43.65
C LYS A 705 -33.59 -2.84 -44.86
N ARG A 706 -33.42 -1.96 -45.85
CA ARG A 706 -34.21 -1.99 -47.09
C ARG A 706 -33.69 -3.10 -48.02
N ARG A 707 -32.36 -3.24 -48.13
CA ARG A 707 -31.70 -4.34 -48.87
C ARG A 707 -31.95 -5.71 -48.25
N GLU A 708 -32.01 -5.82 -46.93
CA GLU A 708 -32.38 -7.06 -46.23
C GLU A 708 -33.85 -7.47 -46.46
N ARG A 709 -34.74 -6.52 -46.75
CA ARG A 709 -36.14 -6.80 -47.11
C ARG A 709 -36.33 -7.16 -48.58
N GLU A 710 -35.48 -6.65 -49.46
CA GLU A 710 -35.52 -6.94 -50.90
C GLU A 710 -34.84 -8.29 -51.26
N ASN A 711 -33.97 -8.82 -50.39
CA ASN A 711 -33.30 -10.12 -50.58
C ASN A 711 -33.90 -11.27 -49.74
N GLY A 712 -35.05 -11.06 -49.11
CA GLY A 712 -35.73 -12.03 -48.24
C GLY A 712 -37.19 -12.31 -48.62
N GLY A 713 -37.55 -12.10 -49.89
CA GLY A 713 -38.87 -12.40 -50.45
C GLY A 713 -38.80 -13.51 -51.48
#